data_AF-A0A8G2BZY6-F1
#
_entry.id   AF-A0A8G2BZY6-F1
#
_cell.length_a   1.000
_cell.length_b   1.000
_cell.length_c   1.000
_cell.angle_alpha   90.00
_cell.angle_beta   90.00
_cell.angle_gamma   90.00
#
_symmetry.space_group_name_H-M   'P 1'
#
loop_
_entity.id
_entity.type
_entity.pdbx_description
1 polymer ?
#
loop_
_entity_poly.entity_id
_entity_poly.type
_entity_poly.pdbx_seq_one_letter_code
_entity_poly.pdbx_strand_id
1 'polypeptide(L)'
;MALSIDNFFRQTEVGATQSDQKVYVRQDEKLAKTSAFSIFQGHARARENDKTAKAFLGAIRRDPVYSKYIDIAKEVLDANRQEGKPLRTRHIAMVREQVDRQLSLDLGQAIAFGQQLAKEGVIPDGFGTSFGQFCMTHALGGQAVNGEALPGELLRDFLQTEVVGQHVAKLCRDRGMGDVAVPVAAILSGAGLVSEGMNRAFEDPDMDARALRFTDVMGVLEGTLSKALNVLQDLQNGKGLLEEFRGREDMPQRLQTMIQAVDSHAISRDELGTFYISLDMEHQDVRTPAGQSEAVRSFQVNTLGASVCEKLLAEQGLPTNLGSPLAHHPDVQSEARKALDILVPAPTIPSEEQAKTALEGALRAFMGKNLPAVREFVAMSANPPAELKPKALSPETLPRFINVLLEEGGMLDPLLGGDMPPDFLQRVERHSHVVQSCSHGVSGDFGTDDFINVQRGAIQLLLAQRGVEGEEYKELLQNTVDKFGPLASELATVSMACDEGKLTGRTSDMQKAAMVSYLTLETHLRAILVLVPKDALDDVPGADFNQQVGNLVDKTFQRELSLDELSAPVRAFVLNAIFDSIDGLPEPQGRAVVSGAFTPEQKAVMKDMVISTGLRDMEMITRLAGMARDGASSIGNMCRDQNTVVNISEAVLNMTGQLEPLIREMKNDPAAKLEGVLGGALMMAIGFSGQDQAGLRAMFDSLDGELGQQVAGAVMHVAETDIKNQPRMLAAIRVMEELRLQSGARLGITVERDPLHFTRNVSERHQIPGLLMDKISSFAPRSFSDLDIRLGQVIPPLGSAQLQVLHSIAGRLETSVPPHQRALIPGLLQGNARSLLAAQESNGEQPLSPSQIWRAVTGHAVPKKLTENALGGRLLGHVVSTYDQALRIACPDMFAGQRDVTVFTAFFQGLSFPKLMELTLPGARLTQDDVAVDLGMSSLRDYTPDNAYGLTTDFRRRGRNTVMRFEASDGRVLQTSPFGIPDAENVPSHPHFQEIVDHAQSMSASPAQKARMLQAFSQAALVMSRLLSTTFPGIEFSEHGNFSVTATQREDTTVVINIDSDPGLPLRFHQQYIIEPNGDHRCSEFVMERR
;
A
#
# COMPACT_ATOMS: atom_id res chain seq x y z
N MET A 1 24.91 0.80 37.28
CA MET A 1 24.80 -0.67 37.52
C MET A 1 26.22 -1.20 37.64
N ALA A 2 26.65 -1.77 38.78
CA ALA A 2 28.01 -2.27 38.90
C ALA A 2 28.16 -3.56 38.07
N LEU A 3 28.98 -3.51 37.01
CA LEU A 3 29.44 -4.70 36.28
C LEU A 3 30.17 -5.60 37.28
N SER A 4 29.54 -6.71 37.63
CA SER A 4 30.11 -7.72 38.52
C SER A 4 29.66 -9.06 38.00
N ILE A 5 30.59 -10.02 37.89
CA ILE A 5 30.22 -11.38 37.50
C ILE A 5 29.21 -11.98 38.48
N ASP A 6 29.12 -11.45 39.71
CA ASP A 6 28.10 -11.83 40.68
C ASP A 6 26.70 -11.53 40.18
N ASN A 7 26.50 -10.46 39.41
CA ASN A 7 25.21 -10.16 38.81
C ASN A 7 24.90 -11.12 37.65
N PHE A 8 25.90 -11.53 36.86
CA PHE A 8 25.74 -12.59 35.84
C PHE A 8 25.37 -13.92 36.49
N PHE A 9 26.12 -14.36 37.51
CA PHE A 9 25.82 -15.58 38.27
C PHE A 9 24.45 -15.51 38.97
N ARG A 10 24.08 -14.37 39.55
CA ARG A 10 22.75 -14.14 40.16
C ARG A 10 21.63 -14.08 39.13
N GLN A 11 21.82 -13.46 37.96
CA GLN A 11 20.83 -13.40 36.88
C GLN A 11 20.61 -14.77 36.25
N THR A 12 21.64 -15.62 36.20
CA THR A 12 21.48 -17.05 35.88
C THR A 12 20.89 -17.88 37.03
N GLU A 13 20.77 -17.34 38.25
CA GLU A 13 20.17 -17.95 39.47
C GLU A 13 19.02 -17.10 40.09
N VAL A 14 18.00 -16.73 39.31
CA VAL A 14 16.69 -16.32 39.87
C VAL A 14 15.63 -17.35 39.44
N GLY A 15 14.97 -18.12 40.31
CA GLY A 15 14.75 -17.86 41.74
C GLY A 15 14.54 -19.06 42.66
N ALA A 16 14.42 -18.68 43.93
CA ALA A 16 13.90 -19.39 45.10
C ALA A 16 14.82 -20.42 45.80
N THR A 17 15.23 -20.04 47.01
CA THR A 17 15.65 -20.90 48.12
C THR A 17 14.44 -21.38 48.94
N GLN A 18 14.36 -22.68 49.29
CA GLN A 18 14.36 -23.21 50.68
C GLN A 18 13.90 -24.69 50.78
N SER A 19 14.62 -25.40 51.67
CA SER A 19 14.34 -26.66 52.41
C SER A 19 14.25 -28.03 51.72
N ASP A 20 15.20 -28.89 52.13
CA ASP A 20 15.15 -30.33 52.43
C ASP A 20 13.95 -31.18 51.95
N GLN A 21 14.20 -32.10 51.01
CA GLN A 21 13.99 -33.56 51.18
C GLN A 21 14.34 -34.34 49.89
N LYS A 22 14.77 -35.59 50.08
CA LYS A 22 15.12 -36.59 49.06
C LYS A 22 13.90 -36.96 48.18
N VAL A 23 14.11 -37.32 46.91
CA VAL A 23 13.67 -38.60 46.26
C VAL A 23 13.85 -38.59 44.71
N TYR A 24 13.92 -39.84 44.22
CA TYR A 24 14.21 -40.48 42.95
C TYR A 24 13.44 -40.09 41.67
N VAL A 25 14.06 -40.50 40.56
CA VAL A 25 13.66 -40.38 39.15
C VAL A 25 12.49 -41.31 38.77
N ARG A 26 11.43 -40.75 38.19
CA ARG A 26 10.61 -41.39 37.15
C ARG A 26 10.18 -40.37 36.09
N GLN A 27 10.16 -40.85 34.84
CA GLN A 27 9.77 -40.13 33.64
C GLN A 27 8.27 -39.84 33.66
N ASP A 28 7.89 -38.58 33.87
CA ASP A 28 6.88 -37.83 33.08
C ASP A 28 6.51 -36.53 33.81
N GLU A 29 6.39 -35.45 33.02
CA GLU A 29 5.84 -34.10 33.24
C GLU A 29 5.95 -33.34 34.60
N LYS A 30 6.44 -32.10 34.45
CA LYS A 30 6.35 -30.88 35.31
C LYS A 30 7.32 -30.68 36.49
N LEU A 31 7.90 -29.45 36.47
CA LEU A 31 8.71 -28.70 37.43
C LEU A 31 10.20 -29.13 37.53
N ALA A 32 11.18 -28.35 37.06
CA ALA A 32 11.52 -26.98 37.47
C ALA A 32 11.51 -26.82 39.00
N LYS A 33 12.42 -27.51 39.70
CA LYS A 33 12.77 -27.27 41.13
C LYS A 33 14.00 -28.09 41.57
N THR A 34 15.12 -27.94 40.87
CA THR A 34 16.44 -28.37 41.36
C THR A 34 17.49 -27.47 40.71
N SER A 35 18.38 -26.88 41.51
CA SER A 35 19.38 -25.94 40.99
C SER A 35 20.31 -26.65 39.98
N ALA A 36 20.69 -25.96 38.91
CA ALA A 36 21.66 -26.50 37.94
C ALA A 36 23.04 -26.76 38.58
N PHE A 37 23.30 -26.20 39.77
CA PHE A 37 24.55 -26.34 40.52
C PHE A 37 24.59 -27.52 41.50
N SER A 38 23.50 -28.29 41.68
CA SER A 38 23.56 -29.56 42.44
C SER A 38 24.18 -30.72 41.65
N ILE A 39 24.68 -30.48 40.42
CA ILE A 39 25.11 -31.51 39.48
C ILE A 39 26.58 -31.95 39.67
N PHE A 40 27.40 -31.20 40.42
CA PHE A 40 28.76 -31.66 40.74
C PHE A 40 28.76 -32.66 41.91
N GLN A 41 28.35 -33.90 41.64
CA GLN A 41 28.58 -35.01 42.57
C GLN A 41 30.07 -35.33 42.63
N GLY A 42 30.58 -35.61 43.83
CA GLY A 42 31.99 -35.94 44.08
C GLY A 42 32.53 -37.17 43.31
N HIS A 43 31.68 -37.88 42.55
CA HIS A 43 31.98 -39.10 41.79
C HIS A 43 31.43 -39.08 40.34
N ALA A 44 31.21 -37.91 39.72
CA ALA A 44 30.72 -37.82 38.34
C ALA A 44 31.74 -38.37 37.32
N ARG A 45 31.28 -39.19 36.36
CA ARG A 45 32.13 -39.75 35.29
C ARG A 45 32.53 -38.66 34.29
N ALA A 46 33.66 -38.80 33.61
CA ALA A 46 34.23 -37.79 32.68
C ALA A 46 33.22 -37.18 31.68
N ARG A 47 32.27 -37.98 31.17
CA ARG A 47 31.19 -37.53 30.27
C ARG A 47 30.20 -36.54 30.89
N GLU A 48 29.94 -36.62 32.19
CA GLU A 48 29.03 -35.72 32.90
C GLU A 48 29.70 -34.37 33.17
N ASN A 49 30.99 -34.38 33.54
CA ASN A 49 31.82 -33.17 33.63
C ASN A 49 31.87 -32.42 32.29
N ASP A 50 31.99 -33.17 31.18
CA ASP A 50 32.01 -32.59 29.84
C ASP A 50 30.71 -31.91 29.44
N LYS A 51 29.56 -32.48 29.83
CA LYS A 51 28.24 -31.92 29.51
C LYS A 51 27.99 -30.64 30.30
N THR A 52 28.35 -30.62 31.58
CA THR A 52 28.16 -29.45 32.46
C THR A 52 29.11 -28.30 32.08
N ALA A 53 30.39 -28.59 31.78
CA ALA A 53 31.33 -27.58 31.29
C ALA A 53 30.89 -26.98 29.95
N LYS A 54 30.39 -27.80 29.02
CA LYS A 54 29.84 -27.32 27.73
C LYS A 54 28.59 -26.45 27.91
N ALA A 55 27.70 -26.80 28.84
CA ALA A 55 26.51 -25.98 29.13
C ALA A 55 26.88 -24.62 29.73
N PHE A 56 27.83 -24.58 30.67
CA PHE A 56 28.32 -23.34 31.29
C PHE A 56 29.03 -22.42 30.27
N LEU A 57 29.93 -22.97 29.46
CA LEU A 57 30.57 -22.22 28.38
C LEU A 57 29.56 -21.76 27.31
N GLY A 58 28.50 -22.55 27.09
CA GLY A 58 27.39 -22.18 26.24
C GLY A 58 26.58 -20.99 26.78
N ALA A 59 26.46 -20.85 28.10
CA ALA A 59 25.81 -19.70 28.72
C ALA A 59 26.66 -18.42 28.60
N ILE A 60 27.96 -18.50 28.89
CA ILE A 60 28.90 -17.38 28.70
C ILE A 60 28.93 -16.94 27.23
N ARG A 61 28.90 -17.88 26.28
CA ARG A 61 28.90 -17.58 24.84
C ARG A 61 27.70 -16.76 24.37
N ARG A 62 26.54 -16.93 25.02
CA ARG A 62 25.28 -16.26 24.63
C ARG A 62 25.13 -14.88 25.26
N ASP A 63 25.98 -14.54 26.23
CA ASP A 63 25.93 -13.26 26.91
C ASP A 63 26.81 -12.22 26.17
N PRO A 64 26.23 -11.10 25.70
CA PRO A 64 26.96 -10.09 24.92
C PRO A 64 28.14 -9.46 25.67
N VAL A 65 28.06 -9.35 26.99
CA VAL A 65 29.06 -8.69 27.84
C VAL A 65 30.16 -9.67 28.25
N TYR A 66 29.79 -10.91 28.60
CA TYR A 66 30.72 -11.90 29.14
C TYR A 66 31.32 -12.85 28.10
N SER A 67 30.79 -12.89 26.87
CA SER A 67 31.29 -13.76 25.78
C SER A 67 32.78 -13.58 25.50
N LYS A 68 33.33 -12.37 25.64
CA LYS A 68 34.76 -12.06 25.47
C LYS A 68 35.68 -12.72 26.51
N TYR A 69 35.14 -13.17 27.64
CA TYR A 69 35.90 -13.87 28.69
C TYR A 69 35.79 -15.40 28.60
N ILE A 70 35.16 -15.92 27.54
CA ILE A 70 34.90 -17.35 27.40
C ILE A 70 36.18 -18.18 27.37
N ASP A 71 37.27 -17.65 26.83
CA ASP A 71 38.52 -18.41 26.71
C ASP A 71 39.24 -18.53 28.06
N ILE A 72 39.15 -17.52 28.92
CA ILE A 72 39.60 -17.59 30.32
C ILE A 72 38.79 -18.66 31.07
N ALA A 73 37.46 -18.66 30.88
CA ALA A 73 36.60 -19.68 31.48
C ALA A 73 36.90 -21.09 30.95
N LYS A 74 37.18 -21.24 29.65
CA LYS A 74 37.59 -22.52 29.03
C LYS A 74 38.93 -22.98 29.58
N GLU A 75 39.93 -22.12 29.64
CA GLU A 75 41.29 -22.46 30.03
C GLU A 75 41.32 -23.02 31.46
N VAL A 76 40.61 -22.37 32.40
CA VAL A 76 40.46 -22.87 33.78
C VAL A 76 39.74 -24.22 33.80
N LEU A 77 38.69 -24.39 33.00
CA LEU A 77 37.93 -25.64 32.99
C LEU A 77 38.68 -26.79 32.29
N ASP A 78 39.46 -26.50 31.26
CA ASP A 78 40.23 -27.48 30.47
C ASP A 78 41.53 -27.88 31.17
N ALA A 79 42.23 -26.95 31.83
CA ALA A 79 43.38 -27.28 32.69
C ALA A 79 42.99 -28.26 33.80
N ASN A 80 41.80 -28.09 34.39
CA ASN A 80 41.27 -28.99 35.41
C ASN A 80 40.76 -30.33 34.84
N ARG A 81 40.35 -30.38 33.55
CA ARG A 81 40.01 -31.62 32.84
C ARG A 81 41.24 -32.49 32.57
N GLN A 82 42.37 -31.88 32.24
CA GLN A 82 43.62 -32.60 31.94
C GLN A 82 44.20 -33.33 33.15
N GLU A 83 43.90 -32.87 34.38
CA GLU A 83 44.28 -33.57 35.61
C GLU A 83 43.40 -34.80 35.96
N GLY A 84 42.34 -35.08 35.18
CA GLY A 84 41.45 -36.23 35.40
C GLY A 84 40.59 -36.17 36.67
N LYS A 85 40.53 -35.02 37.35
CA LYS A 85 39.80 -34.83 38.62
C LYS A 85 38.36 -34.35 38.38
N PRO A 86 37.39 -34.72 39.23
CA PRO A 86 36.02 -34.22 39.10
C PRO A 86 35.95 -32.71 39.32
N LEU A 87 35.16 -32.01 38.50
CA LEU A 87 34.90 -30.58 38.63
C LEU A 87 34.16 -30.31 39.96
N ARG A 88 34.62 -29.33 40.73
CA ARG A 88 34.07 -28.97 42.06
C ARG A 88 33.73 -27.48 42.09
N THR A 89 32.91 -27.07 43.05
CA THR A 89 32.51 -25.66 43.28
C THR A 89 33.70 -24.69 43.33
N ARG A 90 34.85 -25.13 43.86
CA ARG A 90 36.10 -24.33 43.86
C ARG A 90 36.61 -23.95 42.47
N HIS A 91 36.38 -24.77 41.43
CA HIS A 91 36.85 -24.46 40.07
C HIS A 91 35.96 -23.39 39.41
N ILE A 92 34.68 -23.35 39.76
CA ILE A 92 33.78 -22.24 39.38
C ILE A 92 34.20 -20.96 40.11
N ALA A 93 34.59 -21.07 41.38
CA ALA A 93 35.16 -19.93 42.12
C ALA A 93 36.47 -19.41 41.48
N MET A 94 37.30 -20.29 40.92
CA MET A 94 38.50 -19.89 40.17
C MET A 94 38.17 -19.20 38.83
N VAL A 95 37.21 -19.73 38.06
CA VAL A 95 36.70 -19.04 36.86
C VAL A 95 36.17 -17.66 37.24
N ARG A 96 35.38 -17.58 38.32
CA ARG A 96 34.83 -16.34 38.86
C ARG A 96 35.93 -15.34 39.19
N GLU A 97 36.92 -15.74 39.98
CA GLU A 97 38.03 -14.89 40.40
C GLU A 97 38.86 -14.37 39.21
N GLN A 98 39.14 -15.23 38.23
CA GLN A 98 39.95 -14.84 37.07
C GLN A 98 39.19 -13.93 36.11
N VAL A 99 37.90 -14.20 35.87
CA VAL A 99 37.06 -13.33 35.04
C VAL A 99 36.78 -12.00 35.76
N ASP A 100 36.55 -11.99 37.08
CA ASP A 100 36.40 -10.74 37.85
C ASP A 100 37.68 -9.90 37.85
N ARG A 101 38.84 -10.54 37.94
CA ARG A 101 40.13 -9.85 37.85
C ARG A 101 40.30 -9.22 36.47
N GLN A 102 40.01 -9.96 35.40
CA GLN A 102 40.11 -9.41 34.05
C GLN A 102 39.06 -8.31 33.80
N LEU A 103 37.82 -8.50 34.25
CA LEU A 103 36.75 -7.50 34.17
C LEU A 103 37.12 -6.21 34.90
N SER A 104 37.75 -6.31 36.08
CA SER A 104 38.21 -5.15 36.86
C SER A 104 39.34 -4.40 36.15
N LEU A 105 40.25 -5.12 35.48
CA LEU A 105 41.32 -4.53 34.67
C LEU A 105 40.75 -3.83 33.44
N ASP A 106 39.88 -4.49 32.68
CA ASP A 106 39.23 -3.93 31.48
C ASP A 106 38.36 -2.71 31.82
N LEU A 107 37.62 -2.77 32.94
CA LEU A 107 36.83 -1.64 33.44
C LEU A 107 37.72 -0.47 33.86
N GLY A 108 38.84 -0.75 34.51
CA GLY A 108 39.84 0.27 34.85
C GLY A 108 40.42 0.95 33.61
N GLN A 109 40.72 0.18 32.57
CA GLN A 109 41.18 0.68 31.27
C GLN A 109 40.10 1.52 30.56
N ALA A 110 38.86 1.03 30.52
CA ALA A 110 37.74 1.76 29.90
C ALA A 110 37.42 3.07 30.64
N ILE A 111 37.48 3.09 31.98
CA ILE A 111 37.32 4.32 32.77
C ILE A 111 38.47 5.29 32.50
N ALA A 112 39.73 4.82 32.45
CA ALA A 112 40.87 5.66 32.12
C ALA A 112 40.76 6.26 30.71
N PHE A 113 40.29 5.47 29.75
CA PHE A 113 40.00 5.90 28.38
C PHE A 113 38.91 6.98 28.35
N GLY A 114 37.77 6.78 29.02
CA GLY A 114 36.73 7.80 29.09
C GLY A 114 37.18 9.07 29.81
N GLN A 115 37.99 8.96 30.87
CA GLN A 115 38.60 10.13 31.53
C GLN A 115 39.57 10.88 30.62
N GLN A 116 40.27 10.17 29.73
CA GLN A 116 41.13 10.78 28.72
C GLN A 116 40.31 11.56 27.69
N LEU A 117 39.23 10.97 27.14
CA LEU A 117 38.34 11.66 26.20
C LEU A 117 37.69 12.91 26.80
N ALA A 118 37.36 12.88 28.10
CA ALA A 118 36.86 14.06 28.81
C ALA A 118 37.92 15.17 28.87
N LYS A 119 39.18 14.83 29.20
CA LYS A 119 40.31 15.79 29.20
C LYS A 119 40.61 16.35 27.82
N GLU A 120 40.45 15.54 26.78
CA GLU A 120 40.61 15.94 25.37
C GLU A 120 39.43 16.78 24.87
N GLY A 121 38.34 16.86 25.64
CA GLY A 121 37.14 17.64 25.32
C GLY A 121 36.29 17.02 24.22
N VAL A 122 36.39 15.71 24.02
CA VAL A 122 35.53 14.90 23.13
C VAL A 122 34.18 14.63 23.79
N ILE A 123 34.18 14.45 25.12
CA ILE A 123 32.99 14.32 25.97
C ILE A 123 33.03 15.36 27.11
N PRO A 124 31.90 15.69 27.75
CA PRO A 124 31.91 16.70 28.81
C PRO A 124 32.63 16.23 30.08
N ASP A 125 33.19 17.21 30.80
CA ASP A 125 33.84 16.98 32.09
C ASP A 125 32.89 16.29 33.08
N GLY A 126 33.41 15.29 33.79
CA GLY A 126 32.65 14.49 34.75
C GLY A 126 31.98 13.23 34.17
N PHE A 127 31.88 13.10 32.85
CA PHE A 127 31.27 11.92 32.20
C PHE A 127 32.24 10.80 31.84
N GLY A 128 33.55 10.99 32.05
CA GLY A 128 34.58 10.00 31.67
C GLY A 128 34.40 8.61 32.31
N THR A 129 34.00 8.55 33.58
CA THR A 129 33.72 7.27 34.25
C THR A 129 32.47 6.60 33.68
N SER A 130 31.41 7.37 33.41
CA SER A 130 30.15 6.86 32.84
C SER A 130 30.35 6.37 31.40
N PHE A 131 31.14 7.09 30.60
CA PHE A 131 31.49 6.69 29.24
C PHE A 131 32.30 5.39 29.23
N GLY A 132 33.28 5.26 30.12
CA GLY A 132 34.04 4.02 30.27
C GLY A 132 33.17 2.82 30.67
N GLN A 133 32.20 3.03 31.54
CA GLN A 133 31.20 2.01 31.89
C GLN A 133 30.28 1.67 30.71
N PHE A 134 29.86 2.68 29.93
CA PHE A 134 29.04 2.50 28.73
C PHE A 134 29.76 1.68 27.64
N CYS A 135 31.06 1.90 27.44
CA CYS A 135 31.89 1.10 26.53
C CYS A 135 31.96 -0.38 26.93
N MET A 136 31.88 -0.68 28.22
CA MET A 136 31.92 -2.07 28.71
C MET A 136 30.62 -2.83 28.47
N THR A 137 29.50 -2.13 28.25
CA THR A 137 28.17 -2.73 28.04
C THR A 137 27.73 -2.72 26.58
N HIS A 138 28.44 -2.02 25.68
CA HIS A 138 28.14 -1.94 24.24
C HIS A 138 29.15 -2.75 23.40
N ALA A 139 28.65 -3.46 22.39
CA ALA A 139 29.46 -4.36 21.55
C ALA A 139 30.64 -3.67 20.85
N LEU A 140 30.47 -2.40 20.45
CA LEU A 140 31.49 -1.58 19.79
C LEU A 140 32.53 -0.99 20.76
N GLY A 141 32.28 -1.01 22.07
CA GLY A 141 33.17 -0.38 23.06
C GLY A 141 34.47 -1.12 23.28
N GLY A 142 34.54 -2.43 22.97
CA GLY A 142 35.77 -3.22 23.07
C GLY A 142 36.85 -2.79 22.07
N GLN A 143 36.46 -2.33 20.88
CA GLN A 143 37.38 -1.85 19.84
C GLN A 143 38.01 -0.51 20.25
N ALA A 144 37.19 0.43 20.72
CA ALA A 144 37.62 1.76 21.13
C ALA A 144 38.60 1.73 22.32
N VAL A 145 38.36 0.87 23.31
CA VAL A 145 39.21 0.74 24.52
C VAL A 145 40.57 0.11 24.21
N ASN A 146 40.66 -0.72 23.15
CA ASN A 146 41.89 -1.38 22.72
C ASN A 146 42.78 -0.51 21.80
N GLY A 147 42.46 0.78 21.63
CA GLY A 147 43.27 1.73 20.88
C GLY A 147 42.95 1.85 19.39
N GLU A 148 41.92 1.14 18.90
CA GLU A 148 41.36 1.34 17.55
C GLU A 148 40.58 2.68 17.46
N ALA A 149 40.11 3.04 16.26
CA ALA A 149 39.32 4.26 16.03
C ALA A 149 38.06 4.26 16.91
N LEU A 150 37.67 5.40 17.46
CA LEU A 150 36.44 5.52 18.26
C LEU A 150 35.24 5.59 17.31
N PRO A 151 34.31 4.62 17.32
CA PRO A 151 33.15 4.65 16.43
C PRO A 151 32.23 5.84 16.75
N GLY A 152 31.86 6.61 15.72
CA GLY A 152 30.93 7.74 15.85
C GLY A 152 29.60 7.36 16.47
N GLU A 153 29.05 6.19 16.09
CA GLU A 153 27.79 5.67 16.62
C GLU A 153 27.85 5.45 18.14
N LEU A 154 28.96 4.90 18.65
CA LEU A 154 29.13 4.65 20.08
C LEU A 154 29.10 5.95 20.89
N LEU A 155 29.77 6.99 20.38
CA LEU A 155 29.81 8.29 21.05
C LEU A 155 28.45 9.01 20.94
N ARG A 156 27.82 9.00 19.76
CA ARG A 156 26.48 9.57 19.54
C ARG A 156 25.46 8.97 20.52
N ASP A 157 25.41 7.64 20.60
CA ASP A 157 24.44 6.92 21.44
C ASP A 157 24.63 7.25 22.93
N PHE A 158 25.89 7.35 23.39
CA PHE A 158 26.19 7.79 24.76
C PHE A 158 25.71 9.22 25.02
N LEU A 159 26.08 10.17 24.15
CA LEU A 159 25.71 11.58 24.32
C LEU A 159 24.19 11.75 24.32
N GLN A 160 23.49 11.06 23.43
CA GLN A 160 22.03 11.08 23.36
C GLN A 160 21.37 10.52 24.62
N THR A 161 21.95 9.48 25.23
CA THR A 161 21.41 8.84 26.44
C THR A 161 21.68 9.66 27.71
N GLU A 162 22.90 10.15 27.89
CA GLU A 162 23.37 10.65 29.20
C GLU A 162 23.52 12.18 29.27
N VAL A 163 23.69 12.87 28.12
CA VAL A 163 24.14 14.27 28.09
C VAL A 163 23.11 15.21 27.48
N VAL A 164 22.51 14.84 26.34
CA VAL A 164 21.65 15.73 25.53
C VAL A 164 20.46 16.27 26.33
N GLY A 165 19.80 15.44 27.15
CA GLY A 165 18.67 15.90 27.97
C GLY A 165 19.05 17.03 28.95
N GLN A 166 20.23 16.96 29.56
CA GLN A 166 20.73 18.00 30.46
C GLN A 166 21.10 19.28 29.69
N HIS A 167 21.64 19.12 28.49
CA HIS A 167 21.99 20.23 27.61
C HIS A 167 20.77 20.98 27.10
N VAL A 168 19.74 20.28 26.61
CA VAL A 168 18.46 20.88 26.20
C VAL A 168 17.79 21.60 27.38
N ALA A 169 17.77 20.99 28.57
CA ALA A 169 17.24 21.64 29.76
C ALA A 169 18.00 22.92 30.14
N LYS A 170 19.32 22.97 29.88
CA LYS A 170 20.13 24.19 30.05
C LYS A 170 19.74 25.26 29.03
N LEU A 171 19.63 24.91 27.74
CA LEU A 171 19.19 25.84 26.70
C LEU A 171 17.83 26.47 27.02
N CYS A 172 16.89 25.67 27.52
CA CYS A 172 15.59 26.17 27.95
C CYS A 172 15.71 27.18 29.11
N ARG A 173 16.55 26.89 30.12
CA ARG A 173 16.78 27.83 31.24
C ARG A 173 17.44 29.13 30.78
N ASP A 174 18.45 29.04 29.91
CA ASP A 174 19.18 30.19 29.40
C ASP A 174 18.28 31.12 28.57
N ARG A 175 17.21 30.57 27.98
CA ARG A 175 16.15 31.31 27.25
C ARG A 175 14.96 31.76 28.11
N GLY A 176 15.02 31.59 29.43
CA GLY A 176 13.93 31.98 30.34
C GLY A 176 12.74 31.01 30.38
N MET A 177 12.79 29.87 29.69
CA MET A 177 11.74 28.84 29.63
C MET A 177 11.85 27.81 30.78
N GLY A 178 12.43 28.18 31.91
CA GLY A 178 12.77 27.23 33.00
C GLY A 178 11.58 26.41 33.52
N ASP A 179 10.42 27.06 33.69
CA ASP A 179 9.19 26.44 34.19
C ASP A 179 8.53 25.48 33.17
N VAL A 180 8.82 25.65 31.88
CA VAL A 180 8.26 24.86 30.76
C VAL A 180 9.34 24.05 30.04
N ALA A 181 10.52 23.87 30.66
CA ALA A 181 11.64 23.17 30.05
C ALA A 181 11.34 21.70 29.74
N VAL A 182 10.53 21.04 30.59
CA VAL A 182 10.12 19.64 30.43
C VAL A 182 9.21 19.44 29.21
N PRO A 183 8.07 20.17 29.06
CA PRO A 183 7.24 20.03 27.87
C PRO A 183 7.99 20.43 26.59
N VAL A 184 8.81 21.50 26.61
CA VAL A 184 9.64 21.89 25.46
C VAL A 184 10.62 20.78 25.05
N ALA A 185 11.32 20.16 26.00
CA ALA A 185 12.23 19.06 25.69
C ALA A 185 11.50 17.83 25.11
N ALA A 186 10.29 17.55 25.58
CA ALA A 186 9.45 16.48 25.06
C ALA A 186 8.99 16.77 23.62
N ILE A 187 8.58 18.02 23.33
CA ILE A 187 8.19 18.47 21.98
C ILE A 187 9.37 18.31 21.01
N LEU A 188 10.56 18.84 21.35
CA LEU A 188 11.75 18.76 20.50
C LEU A 188 12.19 17.31 20.22
N SER A 189 12.04 16.43 21.21
CA SER A 189 12.35 15.00 21.06
C SER A 189 11.30 14.28 20.22
N GLY A 190 10.00 14.55 20.46
CA GLY A 190 8.89 13.96 19.71
C GLY A 190 8.84 14.41 18.26
N ALA A 191 9.32 15.62 17.96
CA ALA A 191 9.49 16.12 16.59
C ALA A 191 10.74 15.55 15.88
N GLY A 192 11.54 14.72 16.56
CA GLY A 192 12.75 14.12 16.00
C GLY A 192 13.95 15.07 15.88
N LEU A 193 13.81 16.37 16.15
CA LEU A 193 14.84 17.39 15.97
C LEU A 193 16.11 17.13 16.80
N VAL A 194 15.94 16.55 17.99
CA VAL A 194 17.08 16.16 18.85
C VAL A 194 17.90 15.04 18.20
N SER A 195 17.24 14.03 17.63
CA SER A 195 17.91 12.92 16.94
C SER A 195 18.50 13.37 15.60
N GLU A 196 17.81 14.25 14.87
CA GLU A 196 18.32 14.86 13.65
C GLU A 196 19.62 15.63 13.92
N GLY A 197 19.63 16.54 14.90
CA GLY A 197 20.83 17.31 15.25
C GLY A 197 22.00 16.42 15.66
N MET A 198 21.74 15.34 16.40
CA MET A 198 22.77 14.36 16.76
C MET A 198 23.24 13.55 15.55
N ASN A 199 22.36 13.13 14.63
CA ASN A 199 22.80 12.43 13.42
C ASN A 199 23.65 13.33 12.52
N ARG A 200 23.25 14.60 12.35
CA ARG A 200 24.00 15.60 11.57
C ARG A 200 25.42 15.83 12.11
N ALA A 201 25.58 15.81 13.42
CA ALA A 201 26.89 15.96 14.05
C ALA A 201 27.82 14.75 13.82
N PHE A 202 27.28 13.61 13.36
CA PHE A 202 27.99 12.34 13.16
C PHE A 202 27.74 11.75 11.75
N GLU A 203 27.47 12.59 10.74
CA GLU A 203 27.09 12.16 9.38
C GLU A 203 28.17 11.37 8.63
N ASP A 204 29.45 11.54 8.98
CA ASP A 204 30.57 10.83 8.34
C ASP A 204 30.78 9.43 8.96
N PRO A 205 30.50 8.34 8.21
CA PRO A 205 30.57 6.98 8.73
C PRO A 205 32.01 6.47 8.93
N ASP A 206 33.02 7.10 8.31
CA ASP A 206 34.43 6.70 8.38
C ASP A 206 35.24 7.56 9.39
N MET A 207 34.58 8.50 10.07
CA MET A 207 35.22 9.44 11.00
C MET A 207 35.56 8.78 12.35
N ASP A 208 36.83 8.93 12.78
CA ASP A 208 37.21 8.66 14.16
C ASP A 208 36.64 9.77 15.06
N ALA A 209 35.71 9.42 15.94
CA ALA A 209 35.00 10.37 16.77
C ALA A 209 35.91 11.10 17.78
N ARG A 210 37.16 10.65 17.98
CA ARG A 210 38.18 11.41 18.72
C ARG A 210 38.52 12.76 18.10
N ALA A 211 38.28 12.94 16.80
CA ALA A 211 38.48 14.21 16.11
C ALA A 211 37.39 15.26 16.43
N LEU A 212 36.25 14.83 17.00
CA LEU A 212 35.16 15.72 17.36
C LEU A 212 35.38 16.39 18.71
N ARG A 213 34.96 17.63 18.83
CA ARG A 213 34.86 18.33 20.12
C ARG A 213 33.42 18.35 20.57
N PHE A 214 33.19 18.11 21.86
CA PHE A 214 31.87 18.15 22.47
C PHE A 214 31.14 19.48 22.20
N THR A 215 31.86 20.59 22.24
CA THR A 215 31.32 21.93 21.95
C THR A 215 30.79 22.07 20.54
N ASP A 216 31.45 21.43 19.57
CA ASP A 216 31.07 21.52 18.15
C ASP A 216 29.84 20.66 17.89
N VAL A 217 29.80 19.45 18.47
CA VAL A 217 28.61 18.57 18.44
C VAL A 217 27.40 19.26 19.05
N MET A 218 27.57 19.88 20.23
CA MET A 218 26.48 20.64 20.87
C MET A 218 26.11 21.90 20.09
N GLY A 219 27.07 22.54 19.40
CA GLY A 219 26.80 23.67 18.52
C GLY A 219 25.94 23.30 17.30
N VAL A 220 26.19 22.12 16.69
CA VAL A 220 25.34 21.58 15.62
C VAL A 220 23.94 21.26 16.13
N LEU A 221 23.83 20.66 17.33
CA LEU A 221 22.55 20.40 17.98
C LEU A 221 21.80 21.70 18.26
N GLU A 222 22.43 22.68 18.90
CA GLU A 222 21.83 23.99 19.19
C GLU A 222 21.38 24.69 17.92
N GLY A 223 22.21 24.68 16.86
CA GLY A 223 21.86 25.22 15.55
C GLY A 223 20.61 24.56 14.95
N THR A 224 20.47 23.24 15.11
CA THR A 224 19.30 22.48 14.65
C THR A 224 18.05 22.81 15.45
N LEU A 225 18.17 22.97 16.77
CA LEU A 225 17.05 23.28 17.67
C LEU A 225 16.63 24.76 17.67
N SER A 226 17.49 25.67 17.20
CA SER A 226 17.34 27.12 17.41
C SER A 226 16.00 27.69 16.93
N LYS A 227 15.53 27.29 15.73
CA LYS A 227 14.26 27.77 15.16
C LYS A 227 13.06 27.31 15.98
N ALA A 228 13.03 26.03 16.33
CA ALA A 228 11.98 25.47 17.18
C ALA A 228 11.99 26.10 18.58
N LEU A 229 13.17 26.31 19.17
CA LEU A 229 13.31 27.00 20.45
C LEU A 229 12.80 28.44 20.41
N ASN A 230 13.00 29.18 19.31
CA ASN A 230 12.44 30.53 19.15
C ASN A 230 10.90 30.49 19.15
N VAL A 231 10.30 29.63 18.33
CA VAL A 231 8.83 29.47 18.23
C VAL A 231 8.21 29.06 19.58
N LEU A 232 8.82 28.08 20.26
CA LEU A 232 8.33 27.60 21.56
C LEU A 232 8.51 28.64 22.67
N GLN A 233 9.56 29.47 22.59
CA GLN A 233 9.78 30.59 23.51
C GLN A 233 8.72 31.67 23.33
N ASP A 234 8.32 31.98 22.09
CA ASP A 234 7.27 32.96 21.82
C ASP A 234 5.89 32.46 22.30
N LEU A 235 5.65 31.13 22.28
CA LEU A 235 4.44 30.52 22.84
C LEU A 235 4.39 30.41 24.38
N GLN A 236 5.50 30.65 25.09
CA GLN A 236 5.63 30.32 26.52
C GLN A 236 4.64 31.07 27.44
N ASN A 237 4.15 32.24 27.01
CA ASN A 237 3.24 33.07 27.80
C ASN A 237 1.86 32.43 27.99
N GLY A 238 1.50 31.45 27.16
CA GLY A 238 0.33 30.59 27.34
C GLY A 238 0.74 29.23 27.92
N LYS A 239 1.11 29.15 29.21
CA LYS A 239 1.61 27.91 29.84
C LYS A 239 0.73 26.66 29.61
N GLY A 240 -0.59 26.82 29.44
CA GLY A 240 -1.51 25.72 29.09
C GLY A 240 -1.37 25.22 27.65
N LEU A 241 -1.01 26.10 26.70
CA LEU A 241 -0.92 25.79 25.27
C LEU A 241 0.23 24.82 24.97
N LEU A 242 1.38 24.93 25.65
CA LEU A 242 2.52 24.04 25.40
C LEU A 242 2.26 22.59 25.88
N GLU A 243 1.50 22.40 26.95
CA GLU A 243 1.11 21.08 27.42
C GLU A 243 0.05 20.44 26.51
N GLU A 244 -0.92 21.23 26.03
CA GLU A 244 -1.87 20.78 25.01
C GLU A 244 -1.18 20.43 23.69
N PHE A 245 -0.25 21.28 23.24
CA PHE A 245 0.52 21.09 22.01
C PHE A 245 1.30 19.78 22.02
N ARG A 246 1.92 19.45 23.16
CA ARG A 246 2.67 18.20 23.36
C ARG A 246 1.80 16.95 23.18
N GLY A 247 0.51 17.02 23.51
CA GLY A 247 -0.40 15.87 23.47
C GLY A 247 -0.92 15.50 22.08
N ARG A 248 -0.63 16.32 21.06
CA ARG A 248 -1.17 16.13 19.70
C ARG A 248 -0.38 15.12 18.88
N GLU A 249 -1.09 14.34 18.06
CA GLU A 249 -0.50 13.34 17.16
C GLU A 249 0.26 13.99 15.99
N ASP A 250 -0.23 15.13 15.48
CA ASP A 250 0.35 15.91 14.38
C ASP A 250 1.28 17.05 14.86
N MET A 251 1.73 16.97 16.13
CA MET A 251 2.61 17.97 16.75
C MET A 251 3.85 18.32 15.92
N PRO A 252 4.60 17.34 15.34
CA PRO A 252 5.79 17.67 14.55
C PRO A 252 5.49 18.56 13.34
N GLN A 253 4.39 18.26 12.64
CA GLN A 253 3.99 19.00 11.45
C GLN A 253 3.47 20.40 11.80
N ARG A 254 2.75 20.54 12.92
CA ARG A 254 2.34 21.86 13.43
C ARG A 254 3.54 22.73 13.82
N LEU A 255 4.52 22.17 14.54
CA LEU A 255 5.75 22.89 14.90
C LEU A 255 6.48 23.36 13.64
N GLN A 256 6.59 22.49 12.64
CA GLN A 256 7.21 22.83 11.37
C GLN A 256 6.47 23.95 10.63
N THR A 257 5.14 23.90 10.61
CA THR A 257 4.29 24.94 10.00
C THR A 257 4.53 26.30 10.64
N MET A 258 4.56 26.35 11.97
CA MET A 258 4.83 27.58 12.73
C MET A 258 6.23 28.14 12.44
N ILE A 259 7.25 27.27 12.40
CA ILE A 259 8.62 27.68 12.05
C ILE A 259 8.63 28.29 10.66
N GLN A 260 8.01 27.65 9.66
CA GLN A 260 7.98 28.14 8.30
C GLN A 260 7.21 29.46 8.18
N ALA A 261 6.09 29.61 8.88
CA ALA A 261 5.29 30.83 8.85
C ALA A 261 6.06 32.05 9.41
N VAL A 262 6.77 31.87 10.52
CA VAL A 262 7.62 32.92 11.12
C VAL A 262 8.85 33.20 10.26
N ASP A 263 9.55 32.16 9.79
CA ASP A 263 10.76 32.32 8.98
C ASP A 263 10.48 33.00 7.64
N SER A 264 9.33 32.71 7.02
CA SER A 264 8.89 33.35 5.76
C SER A 264 8.35 34.77 5.96
N HIS A 265 8.25 35.25 7.20
CA HIS A 265 7.64 36.53 7.55
C HIS A 265 6.18 36.61 7.06
N ALA A 266 5.51 35.46 6.99
CA ALA A 266 4.10 35.36 6.63
C ALA A 266 3.20 35.74 7.81
N ILE A 267 3.67 35.47 9.04
CA ILE A 267 3.04 35.89 10.29
C ILE A 267 4.07 36.60 11.17
N SER A 268 3.62 37.58 11.96
CA SER A 268 4.46 38.20 12.97
C SER A 268 4.60 37.29 14.21
N ARG A 269 5.62 37.52 15.03
CA ARG A 269 5.83 36.75 16.27
C ARG A 269 4.73 36.98 17.30
N ASP A 270 4.14 38.17 17.33
CA ASP A 270 3.05 38.51 18.25
C ASP A 270 1.75 37.79 17.90
N GLU A 271 1.58 37.36 16.64
CA GLU A 271 0.42 36.63 16.15
C GLU A 271 0.53 35.11 16.35
N LEU A 272 1.69 34.61 16.75
CA LEU A 272 1.99 33.18 16.80
C LEU A 272 1.05 32.39 17.73
N GLY A 273 0.65 32.99 18.85
CA GLY A 273 -0.31 32.39 19.78
C GLY A 273 -1.71 32.27 19.15
N THR A 274 -2.16 33.30 18.44
CA THR A 274 -3.44 33.30 17.73
C THR A 274 -3.42 32.32 16.55
N PHE A 275 -2.30 32.25 15.82
CA PHE A 275 -2.11 31.27 14.76
C PHE A 275 -2.17 29.84 15.29
N TYR A 276 -1.54 29.56 16.43
CA TYR A 276 -1.65 28.24 17.05
C TYR A 276 -3.10 27.87 17.39
N ILE A 277 -3.87 28.81 17.96
CA ILE A 277 -5.28 28.61 18.28
C ILE A 277 -6.12 28.39 17.01
N SER A 278 -5.84 29.10 15.91
CA SER A 278 -6.60 28.93 14.67
C SER A 278 -6.40 27.55 14.05
N LEU A 279 -5.17 26.99 14.11
CA LEU A 279 -4.90 25.62 13.66
C LEU A 279 -5.75 24.56 14.40
N ASP A 280 -6.19 24.87 15.62
CA ASP A 280 -6.99 23.99 16.46
C ASP A 280 -8.49 24.18 16.23
N MET A 281 -8.95 25.43 16.23
CA MET A 281 -10.36 25.77 16.06
C MET A 281 -10.87 25.42 14.66
N GLU A 282 -10.05 25.65 13.63
CA GLU A 282 -10.42 25.41 12.22
C GLU A 282 -10.16 23.98 11.75
N HIS A 283 -9.63 23.10 12.61
CA HIS A 283 -9.35 21.69 12.29
C HIS A 283 -8.45 21.52 11.05
N GLN A 284 -7.53 22.45 10.83
CA GLN A 284 -6.63 22.47 9.67
C GLN A 284 -5.73 21.23 9.66
N ASP A 285 -5.72 20.49 8.55
CA ASP A 285 -4.86 19.31 8.38
C ASP A 285 -3.47 19.71 7.88
N VAL A 286 -2.53 19.90 8.80
CA VAL A 286 -1.15 20.30 8.49
C VAL A 286 -0.22 19.12 8.18
N ARG A 287 -0.75 17.90 8.05
CA ARG A 287 0.07 16.69 7.82
C ARG A 287 0.78 16.70 6.47
N THR A 288 0.30 17.50 5.51
CA THR A 288 0.88 17.62 4.17
C THR A 288 1.44 19.03 3.93
N PRO A 289 2.49 19.21 3.10
CA PRO A 289 3.01 20.54 2.76
C PRO A 289 1.96 21.50 2.17
N ALA A 290 1.00 20.97 1.41
CA ALA A 290 -0.12 21.76 0.90
C ALA A 290 -1.03 22.24 2.03
N GLY A 291 -1.37 21.37 2.98
CA GLY A 291 -2.15 21.73 4.17
C GLY A 291 -1.43 22.71 5.09
N GLN A 292 -0.10 22.63 5.21
CA GLN A 292 0.71 23.62 5.94
C GLN A 292 0.62 25.00 5.29
N SER A 293 0.74 25.07 3.97
CA SER A 293 0.57 26.32 3.22
C SER A 293 -0.85 26.89 3.37
N GLU A 294 -1.87 26.04 3.25
CA GLU A 294 -3.27 26.45 3.38
C GLU A 294 -3.62 26.99 4.76
N ALA A 295 -3.07 26.41 5.81
CA ALA A 295 -3.27 26.88 7.16
C ALA A 295 -2.73 28.31 7.36
N VAL A 296 -1.54 28.61 6.82
CA VAL A 296 -0.95 29.97 6.87
C VAL A 296 -1.75 30.95 6.02
N ARG A 297 -2.19 30.53 4.81
CA ARG A 297 -3.04 31.34 3.93
C ARG A 297 -4.35 31.73 4.61
N SER A 298 -5.05 30.74 5.15
CA SER A 298 -6.32 30.92 5.86
C SER A 298 -6.16 31.93 7.00
N PHE A 299 -5.10 31.80 7.80
CA PHE A 299 -4.80 32.73 8.88
C PHE A 299 -4.52 34.16 8.39
N GLN A 300 -3.72 34.33 7.33
CA GLN A 300 -3.41 35.65 6.78
C GLN A 300 -4.64 36.34 6.22
N VAL A 301 -5.46 35.65 5.41
CA VAL A 301 -6.66 36.24 4.79
C VAL A 301 -7.70 36.63 5.85
N ASN A 302 -7.79 35.87 6.94
CA ASN A 302 -8.65 36.19 8.08
C ASN A 302 -8.11 37.41 8.88
N THR A 303 -6.81 37.45 9.18
CA THR A 303 -6.26 38.45 10.11
C THR A 303 -6.02 39.82 9.45
N LEU A 304 -5.65 39.84 8.16
CA LEU A 304 -5.25 41.07 7.46
C LEU A 304 -6.44 41.96 7.05
N GLY A 305 -7.67 41.43 7.06
CA GLY A 305 -8.86 42.09 6.54
C GLY A 305 -9.11 43.49 7.07
N ALA A 306 -9.02 43.69 8.38
CA ALA A 306 -9.23 45.00 8.99
C ALA A 306 -8.24 46.06 8.48
N SER A 307 -6.95 45.70 8.38
CA SER A 307 -5.86 46.62 8.00
C SER A 307 -5.90 47.04 6.53
N VAL A 308 -6.33 46.14 5.64
CA VAL A 308 -6.38 46.39 4.18
C VAL A 308 -7.55 47.30 3.82
N CYS A 309 -8.65 47.23 4.55
CA CYS A 309 -9.90 47.91 4.20
C CYS A 309 -9.93 49.41 4.49
N GLU A 310 -9.17 49.90 5.48
CA GLU A 310 -9.27 51.30 5.94
C GLU A 310 -9.06 52.32 4.81
N LYS A 311 -8.03 52.09 3.97
CA LYS A 311 -7.71 52.97 2.83
C LYS A 311 -8.79 52.92 1.76
N LEU A 312 -9.25 51.73 1.42
CA LEU A 312 -10.24 51.51 0.36
C LEU A 312 -11.60 52.12 0.72
N LEU A 313 -12.03 51.99 1.97
CA LEU A 313 -13.30 52.59 2.41
C LEU A 313 -13.22 54.12 2.48
N ALA A 314 -12.08 54.67 2.91
CA ALA A 314 -11.85 56.11 2.90
C ALA A 314 -11.89 56.69 1.47
N GLU A 315 -11.30 56.01 0.47
CA GLU A 315 -11.38 56.39 -0.95
C GLU A 315 -12.83 56.44 -1.47
N GLN A 316 -13.70 55.56 -0.96
CA GLN A 316 -15.10 55.44 -1.39
C GLN A 316 -16.09 56.29 -0.58
N GLY A 317 -15.60 57.04 0.42
CA GLY A 317 -16.41 57.86 1.31
C GLY A 317 -17.29 57.04 2.27
N LEU A 318 -16.87 55.83 2.63
CA LEU A 318 -17.60 54.93 3.52
C LEU A 318 -17.00 54.91 4.94
N PRO A 319 -17.80 54.59 5.98
CA PRO A 319 -17.30 54.42 7.34
C PRO A 319 -16.25 53.30 7.44
N THR A 320 -15.08 53.58 8.03
CA THR A 320 -13.96 52.62 8.13
C THR A 320 -14.26 51.43 9.04
N ASN A 321 -15.21 51.57 9.98
CA ASN A 321 -15.67 50.48 10.84
C ASN A 321 -16.42 49.36 10.09
N LEU A 322 -16.74 49.54 8.80
CA LEU A 322 -17.25 48.48 7.92
C LEU A 322 -16.15 47.58 7.36
N GLY A 323 -14.88 47.96 7.51
CA GLY A 323 -13.75 47.29 6.86
C GLY A 323 -13.59 45.84 7.29
N SER A 324 -13.53 45.61 8.60
CA SER A 324 -13.43 44.25 9.15
C SER A 324 -14.60 43.36 8.70
N PRO A 325 -15.89 43.72 8.89
CA PRO A 325 -17.00 42.90 8.38
C PRO A 325 -16.91 42.59 6.88
N LEU A 326 -16.69 43.60 6.03
CA LEU A 326 -16.69 43.41 4.58
C LEU A 326 -15.53 42.53 4.11
N ALA A 327 -14.36 42.61 4.76
CA ALA A 327 -13.24 41.71 4.47
C ALA A 327 -13.56 40.24 4.77
N HIS A 328 -14.40 39.98 5.77
CA HIS A 328 -14.81 38.64 6.19
C HIS A 328 -16.07 38.14 5.49
N HIS A 329 -16.58 38.87 4.50
CA HIS A 329 -17.65 38.36 3.66
C HIS A 329 -17.18 37.09 2.92
N PRO A 330 -17.98 36.00 2.86
CA PRO A 330 -17.54 34.72 2.27
C PRO A 330 -17.01 34.83 0.84
N ASP A 331 -17.64 35.65 -0.01
CA ASP A 331 -17.12 35.93 -1.37
C ASP A 331 -15.75 36.61 -1.38
N VAL A 332 -15.50 37.55 -0.47
CA VAL A 332 -14.21 38.25 -0.39
C VAL A 332 -13.13 37.26 0.06
N GLN A 333 -13.42 36.46 1.09
CA GLN A 333 -12.53 35.42 1.58
C GLN A 333 -12.24 34.37 0.51
N SER A 334 -13.26 33.89 -0.20
CA SER A 334 -13.12 32.89 -1.27
C SER A 334 -12.32 33.41 -2.46
N GLU A 335 -12.64 34.61 -2.96
CA GLU A 335 -11.92 35.20 -4.10
C GLU A 335 -10.48 35.60 -3.71
N ALA A 336 -10.25 36.04 -2.47
CA ALA A 336 -8.90 36.31 -1.98
C ALA A 336 -8.05 35.04 -1.97
N ARG A 337 -8.59 33.91 -1.51
CA ARG A 337 -7.91 32.60 -1.54
C ARG A 337 -7.61 32.16 -2.97
N LYS A 338 -8.60 32.20 -3.88
CA LYS A 338 -8.39 31.87 -5.30
C LYS A 338 -7.32 32.74 -5.95
N ALA A 339 -7.34 34.04 -5.69
CA ALA A 339 -6.33 34.96 -6.20
C ALA A 339 -4.94 34.62 -5.63
N LEU A 340 -4.86 34.27 -4.36
CA LEU A 340 -3.62 33.88 -3.70
C LEU A 340 -3.06 32.55 -4.23
N ASP A 341 -3.93 31.59 -4.58
CA ASP A 341 -3.54 30.32 -5.18
C ASP A 341 -2.96 30.49 -6.59
N ILE A 342 -3.48 31.44 -7.35
CA ILE A 342 -2.93 31.81 -8.66
C ILE A 342 -1.59 32.54 -8.51
N LEU A 343 -1.50 33.47 -7.55
CA LEU A 343 -0.29 34.27 -7.32
C LEU A 343 0.86 33.44 -6.76
N VAL A 344 0.56 32.51 -5.87
CA VAL A 344 1.52 31.63 -5.20
C VAL A 344 0.87 30.24 -5.12
N PRO A 345 1.22 29.29 -5.99
CA PRO A 345 0.69 27.93 -5.89
C PRO A 345 1.20 27.20 -4.64
N ALA A 346 0.37 26.35 -4.03
CA ALA A 346 0.81 25.44 -2.97
C ALA A 346 1.91 24.49 -3.49
N PRO A 347 2.91 24.10 -2.67
CA PRO A 347 3.00 24.27 -1.21
C PRO A 347 3.74 25.53 -0.74
N THR A 348 4.02 26.50 -1.62
CA THR A 348 4.77 27.71 -1.23
C THR A 348 3.95 28.59 -0.28
N ILE A 349 4.55 29.11 0.79
CA ILE A 349 3.89 30.04 1.71
C ILE A 349 3.94 31.46 1.15
N PRO A 350 2.80 32.17 1.04
CA PRO A 350 2.79 33.54 0.55
C PRO A 350 3.29 34.53 1.61
N SER A 351 3.96 35.59 1.15
CA SER A 351 4.30 36.73 2.01
C SER A 351 3.05 37.53 2.39
N GLU A 352 3.13 38.27 3.50
CA GLU A 352 2.04 39.12 3.99
C GLU A 352 1.56 40.11 2.91
N GLU A 353 2.47 40.72 2.15
CA GLU A 353 2.12 41.67 1.07
C GLU A 353 1.38 41.01 -0.10
N GLN A 354 1.69 39.76 -0.42
CA GLN A 354 0.96 39.00 -1.44
C GLN A 354 -0.46 38.68 -0.96
N ALA A 355 -0.62 38.30 0.30
CA ALA A 355 -1.95 38.09 0.91
C ALA A 355 -2.77 39.39 0.95
N LYS A 356 -2.15 40.53 1.34
CA LYS A 356 -2.81 41.85 1.29
C LYS A 356 -3.27 42.21 -0.13
N THR A 357 -2.41 41.99 -1.13
CA THR A 357 -2.74 42.28 -2.54
C THR A 357 -3.92 41.45 -3.03
N ALA A 358 -3.94 40.15 -2.71
CA ALA A 358 -5.04 39.27 -3.07
C ALA A 358 -6.36 39.70 -2.41
N LEU A 359 -6.31 40.03 -1.11
CA LEU A 359 -7.47 40.49 -0.34
C LEU A 359 -7.98 41.85 -0.81
N GLU A 360 -7.09 42.80 -1.11
CA GLU A 360 -7.47 44.10 -1.67
C GLU A 360 -8.16 43.94 -3.04
N GLY A 361 -7.62 43.07 -3.90
CA GLY A 361 -8.21 42.75 -5.20
C GLY A 361 -9.62 42.16 -5.08
N ALA A 362 -9.78 41.16 -4.20
CA ALA A 362 -11.07 40.52 -3.92
C ALA A 362 -12.10 41.53 -3.36
N LEU A 363 -11.68 42.38 -2.43
CA LEU A 363 -12.52 43.41 -1.85
C LEU A 363 -12.92 44.48 -2.88
N ARG A 364 -11.99 44.94 -3.74
CA ARG A 364 -12.31 45.86 -4.84
C ARG A 364 -13.33 45.26 -5.79
N ALA A 365 -13.19 43.98 -6.14
CA ALA A 365 -14.15 43.27 -7.00
C ALA A 365 -15.53 43.14 -6.33
N PHE A 366 -15.57 42.80 -5.04
CA PHE A 366 -16.80 42.72 -4.26
C PHE A 366 -17.50 44.07 -4.14
N MET A 367 -16.77 45.12 -3.76
CA MET A 367 -17.29 46.48 -3.68
C MET A 367 -17.73 47.00 -5.05
N GLY A 368 -17.07 46.63 -6.15
CA GLY A 368 -17.52 46.98 -7.49
C GLY A 368 -18.95 46.53 -7.81
N LYS A 369 -19.37 45.40 -7.24
CA LYS A 369 -20.74 44.87 -7.38
C LYS A 369 -21.70 45.42 -6.32
N ASN A 370 -21.25 45.54 -5.07
CA ASN A 370 -22.11 45.78 -3.91
C ASN A 370 -22.12 47.23 -3.39
N LEU A 371 -21.28 48.12 -3.92
CA LEU A 371 -21.17 49.53 -3.48
C LEU A 371 -22.51 50.29 -3.44
N PRO A 372 -23.43 50.15 -4.42
CA PRO A 372 -24.74 50.81 -4.35
C PRO A 372 -25.55 50.39 -3.11
N ALA A 373 -25.63 49.09 -2.84
CA ALA A 373 -26.34 48.53 -1.69
C ALA A 373 -25.66 48.94 -0.36
N VAL A 374 -24.33 48.89 -0.29
CA VAL A 374 -23.59 49.35 0.90
C VAL A 374 -23.87 50.84 1.19
N ARG A 375 -23.90 51.70 0.17
CA ARG A 375 -24.23 53.13 0.34
C ARG A 375 -25.67 53.34 0.79
N GLU A 376 -26.60 52.57 0.25
CA GLU A 376 -28.00 52.59 0.67
C GLU A 376 -28.13 52.22 2.15
N PHE A 377 -27.51 51.12 2.60
CA PHE A 377 -27.55 50.71 4.01
C PHE A 377 -26.83 51.69 4.95
N VAL A 378 -25.75 52.35 4.49
CA VAL A 378 -25.12 53.45 5.24
C VAL A 378 -26.07 54.65 5.37
N ALA A 379 -26.80 55.01 4.32
CA ALA A 379 -27.79 56.08 4.37
C ALA A 379 -28.98 55.71 5.28
N MET A 380 -29.45 54.47 5.22
CA MET A 380 -30.51 53.93 6.09
C MET A 380 -30.07 53.86 7.54
N SER A 381 -28.81 53.52 7.84
CA SER A 381 -28.33 53.51 9.23
C SER A 381 -28.23 54.91 9.83
N ALA A 382 -27.95 55.93 9.00
CA ALA A 382 -27.98 57.32 9.42
C ALA A 382 -29.42 57.86 9.62
N ASN A 383 -30.40 57.31 8.90
CA ASN A 383 -31.82 57.68 8.97
C ASN A 383 -32.71 56.42 9.00
N PRO A 384 -32.76 55.67 10.13
CA PRO A 384 -33.48 54.40 10.18
C PRO A 384 -35.00 54.61 10.06
N PRO A 385 -35.73 53.72 9.37
CA PRO A 385 -37.19 53.72 9.35
C PRO A 385 -37.77 53.77 10.77
N ALA A 386 -38.76 54.64 11.00
CA ALA A 386 -39.28 54.96 12.34
C ALA A 386 -39.94 53.77 13.08
N GLU A 387 -40.21 52.67 12.39
CA GLU A 387 -40.98 51.51 12.87
C GLU A 387 -40.14 50.27 13.21
N LEU A 388 -38.83 50.28 12.93
CA LEU A 388 -37.97 49.11 13.22
C LEU A 388 -37.76 48.93 14.74
N LYS A 389 -38.23 47.79 15.25
CA LYS A 389 -37.99 47.36 16.64
C LYS A 389 -37.24 46.02 16.69
N PRO A 390 -36.15 45.93 17.48
CA PRO A 390 -35.59 47.00 18.32
C PRO A 390 -34.90 48.10 17.49
N LYS A 391 -34.66 49.28 18.09
CA LYS A 391 -33.97 50.45 17.50
C LYS A 391 -32.48 50.17 17.18
N ALA A 392 -32.20 49.10 16.44
CA ALA A 392 -30.91 48.43 16.42
C ALA A 392 -30.05 48.75 15.20
N LEU A 393 -30.54 49.52 14.21
CA LEU A 393 -29.75 49.96 13.06
C LEU A 393 -29.32 51.43 13.25
N SER A 394 -28.03 51.63 13.50
CA SER A 394 -27.36 52.93 13.58
C SER A 394 -25.99 52.84 12.88
N PRO A 395 -25.28 53.96 12.66
CA PRO A 395 -23.93 53.89 12.08
C PRO A 395 -22.94 53.07 12.91
N GLU A 396 -23.18 52.94 14.23
CA GLU A 396 -22.35 52.17 15.16
C GLU A 396 -22.66 50.66 15.09
N THR A 397 -23.90 50.28 14.82
CA THR A 397 -24.33 48.87 14.80
C THR A 397 -24.39 48.28 13.40
N LEU A 398 -24.44 49.09 12.34
CA LEU A 398 -24.43 48.63 10.93
C LEU A 398 -23.32 47.59 10.62
N PRO A 399 -22.08 47.69 11.13
CA PRO A 399 -21.06 46.66 10.93
C PRO A 399 -21.52 45.24 11.27
N ARG A 400 -22.44 45.09 12.23
CA ARG A 400 -23.00 43.79 12.67
C ARG A 400 -23.98 43.19 11.68
N PHE A 401 -24.60 44.02 10.82
CA PHE A 401 -25.68 43.62 9.92
C PHE A 401 -25.26 43.61 8.45
N ILE A 402 -24.20 44.33 8.07
CA ILE A 402 -23.91 44.68 6.67
C ILE A 402 -23.83 43.45 5.75
N ASN A 403 -23.15 42.37 6.15
CA ASN A 403 -23.01 41.19 5.31
C ASN A 403 -24.34 40.43 5.16
N VAL A 404 -25.11 40.29 6.25
CA VAL A 404 -26.46 39.69 6.18
C VAL A 404 -27.38 40.53 5.31
N LEU A 405 -27.35 41.86 5.43
CA LEU A 405 -28.17 42.76 4.62
C LEU A 405 -27.88 42.66 3.11
N LEU A 406 -26.64 42.36 2.73
CA LEU A 406 -26.24 42.18 1.32
C LEU A 406 -26.76 40.86 0.73
N GLU A 407 -27.04 39.84 1.55
CA GLU A 407 -27.28 38.46 1.09
C GLU A 407 -28.70 37.95 1.40
N GLU A 408 -29.33 38.46 2.45
CA GLU A 408 -30.65 38.05 2.94
C GLU A 408 -31.76 38.24 1.89
N GLY A 409 -31.53 39.09 0.89
CA GLY A 409 -32.42 39.21 -0.26
C GLY A 409 -32.65 37.86 -0.97
N GLY A 410 -31.59 37.06 -1.16
CA GLY A 410 -31.68 35.76 -1.81
C GLY A 410 -32.39 34.68 -1.00
N MET A 411 -32.49 34.86 0.32
CA MET A 411 -33.27 34.00 1.22
C MET A 411 -34.74 34.43 1.30
N LEU A 412 -35.01 35.74 1.23
CA LEU A 412 -36.37 36.30 1.31
C LEU A 412 -37.16 36.24 0.00
N ASP A 413 -36.51 36.37 -1.16
CA ASP A 413 -37.20 36.39 -2.45
C ASP A 413 -38.07 35.14 -2.70
N PRO A 414 -37.63 33.90 -2.38
CA PRO A 414 -38.49 32.72 -2.46
C PRO A 414 -39.70 32.78 -1.52
N LEU A 415 -39.59 33.46 -0.40
CA LEU A 415 -40.66 33.56 0.59
C LEU A 415 -41.71 34.62 0.22
N LEU A 416 -41.33 35.61 -0.60
CA LEU A 416 -42.19 36.68 -1.10
C LEU A 416 -42.84 36.36 -2.46
N GLY A 417 -43.07 35.07 -2.74
CA GLY A 417 -43.75 34.60 -3.94
C GLY A 417 -42.84 34.14 -5.08
N GLY A 418 -41.51 34.13 -4.92
CA GLY A 418 -40.55 33.56 -5.88
C GLY A 418 -40.41 32.03 -5.81
N ASP A 419 -39.93 31.40 -6.88
CA ASP A 419 -39.54 29.98 -6.87
C ASP A 419 -38.20 29.78 -6.16
N MET A 420 -37.98 28.60 -5.56
CA MET A 420 -36.65 28.26 -5.03
C MET A 420 -35.68 28.01 -6.20
N PRO A 421 -34.54 28.72 -6.25
CA PRO A 421 -33.60 28.56 -7.35
C PRO A 421 -32.87 27.20 -7.25
N PRO A 422 -32.34 26.64 -8.36
CA PRO A 422 -31.68 25.33 -8.33
C PRO A 422 -30.47 25.24 -7.39
N ASP A 423 -29.81 26.36 -7.12
CA ASP A 423 -28.66 26.52 -6.23
C ASP A 423 -29.05 26.90 -4.79
N PHE A 424 -30.34 26.81 -4.42
CA PHE A 424 -30.83 27.33 -3.13
C PHE A 424 -30.09 26.77 -1.91
N LEU A 425 -29.79 25.47 -1.85
CA LEU A 425 -29.04 24.88 -0.72
C LEU A 425 -27.62 25.44 -0.59
N GLN A 426 -26.96 25.77 -1.71
CA GLN A 426 -25.65 26.44 -1.67
C GLN A 426 -25.78 27.86 -1.11
N ARG A 427 -26.91 28.53 -1.37
CA ARG A 427 -27.21 29.84 -0.78
C ARG A 427 -27.47 29.74 0.71
N VAL A 428 -28.17 28.70 1.18
CA VAL A 428 -28.39 28.44 2.61
C VAL A 428 -27.06 28.24 3.33
N GLU A 429 -26.19 27.40 2.78
CA GLU A 429 -24.84 27.16 3.33
C GLU A 429 -24.02 28.45 3.34
N ARG A 430 -23.96 29.17 2.22
CA ARG A 430 -23.30 30.49 2.13
C ARG A 430 -23.85 31.47 3.17
N HIS A 431 -25.17 31.54 3.33
CA HIS A 431 -25.82 32.45 4.28
C HIS A 431 -25.41 32.17 5.72
N SER A 432 -25.18 30.91 6.07
CA SER A 432 -24.66 30.55 7.38
C SER A 432 -23.28 31.17 7.67
N HIS A 433 -22.39 31.17 6.68
CA HIS A 433 -21.08 31.80 6.77
C HIS A 433 -21.18 33.33 6.79
N VAL A 434 -22.13 33.89 6.04
CA VAL A 434 -22.45 35.33 6.07
C VAL A 434 -22.87 35.74 7.48
N VAL A 435 -23.76 34.98 8.12
CA VAL A 435 -24.21 35.24 9.49
C VAL A 435 -23.05 35.13 10.48
N GLN A 436 -22.19 34.11 10.36
CA GLN A 436 -20.98 33.97 11.18
C GLN A 436 -20.02 35.16 11.06
N SER A 437 -19.90 35.74 9.86
CA SER A 437 -19.01 36.88 9.61
C SER A 437 -19.41 38.15 10.39
N CYS A 438 -20.64 38.24 10.89
CA CYS A 438 -21.12 39.37 11.70
C CYS A 438 -20.34 39.57 13.01
N SER A 439 -19.73 38.51 13.53
CA SER A 439 -18.85 38.58 14.71
C SER A 439 -17.69 39.56 14.51
N HIS A 440 -17.21 39.74 13.28
CA HIS A 440 -16.14 40.68 12.92
C HIS A 440 -16.58 42.15 12.93
N GLY A 441 -17.87 42.43 13.15
CA GLY A 441 -18.44 43.77 13.34
C GLY A 441 -18.65 44.19 14.80
N VAL A 442 -18.21 43.37 15.76
CA VAL A 442 -18.39 43.62 17.19
C VAL A 442 -17.07 43.48 17.95
N SER A 443 -16.87 44.31 18.98
CA SER A 443 -15.85 44.11 19.99
C SER A 443 -16.44 43.37 21.20
N GLY A 444 -16.03 42.12 21.44
CA GLY A 444 -16.47 41.31 22.59
C GLY A 444 -17.19 40.01 22.19
N ASP A 445 -17.77 39.32 23.18
CA ASP A 445 -18.48 38.05 22.97
C ASP A 445 -19.72 38.26 22.07
N PHE A 446 -19.85 37.43 21.04
CA PHE A 446 -20.96 37.43 20.09
C PHE A 446 -21.61 36.04 20.08
N GLY A 447 -22.80 35.93 20.68
CA GLY A 447 -23.45 34.66 20.96
C GLY A 447 -24.62 34.31 20.02
N THR A 448 -25.24 33.15 20.26
CA THR A 448 -26.41 32.67 19.51
C THR A 448 -27.57 33.66 19.49
N ASP A 449 -27.86 34.31 20.61
CA ASP A 449 -28.91 35.33 20.70
C ASP A 449 -28.60 36.55 19.83
N ASP A 450 -27.32 36.92 19.67
CA ASP A 450 -26.90 38.02 18.82
C ASP A 450 -27.09 37.68 17.33
N PHE A 451 -26.77 36.46 16.90
CA PHE A 451 -27.03 35.99 15.53
C PHE A 451 -28.52 36.08 15.17
N ILE A 452 -29.41 35.57 16.04
CA ILE A 452 -30.86 35.60 15.84
C ILE A 452 -31.36 37.06 15.78
N ASN A 453 -30.85 37.93 16.65
CA ASN A 453 -31.22 39.34 16.65
C ASN A 453 -30.76 40.08 15.40
N VAL A 454 -29.56 39.77 14.89
CA VAL A 454 -29.03 40.33 13.64
C VAL A 454 -29.90 39.90 12.45
N GLN A 455 -30.17 38.60 12.35
CA GLN A 455 -31.00 38.04 11.29
C GLN A 455 -32.41 38.63 11.30
N ARG A 456 -33.07 38.67 12.46
CA ARG A 456 -34.39 39.29 12.62
C ARG A 456 -34.39 40.75 12.17
N GLY A 457 -33.39 41.53 12.58
CA GLY A 457 -33.29 42.94 12.22
C GLY A 457 -33.08 43.15 10.72
N ALA A 458 -32.28 42.29 10.08
CA ALA A 458 -32.08 42.31 8.63
C ALA A 458 -33.37 41.98 7.87
N ILE A 459 -34.08 40.91 8.27
CA ILE A 459 -35.36 40.52 7.67
C ILE A 459 -36.39 41.66 7.80
N GLN A 460 -36.56 42.23 9.00
CA GLN A 460 -37.48 43.35 9.22
C GLN A 460 -37.16 44.56 8.32
N LEU A 461 -35.88 44.93 8.21
CA LEU A 461 -35.45 46.06 7.39
C LEU A 461 -35.76 45.81 5.92
N LEU A 462 -35.44 44.62 5.40
CA LEU A 462 -35.64 44.27 4.00
C LEU A 462 -37.12 44.08 3.63
N LEU A 463 -37.95 43.60 4.56
CA LEU A 463 -39.41 43.55 4.38
C LEU A 463 -39.99 44.97 4.32
N ALA A 464 -39.58 45.85 5.22
CA ALA A 464 -39.99 47.26 5.21
C ALA A 464 -39.53 47.99 3.93
N GLN A 465 -38.30 47.72 3.46
CA GLN A 465 -37.78 48.27 2.19
C GLN A 465 -38.61 47.82 0.99
N ARG A 466 -39.13 46.58 1.01
CA ARG A 466 -39.99 46.02 -0.04
C ARG A 466 -41.47 46.40 0.11
N GLY A 467 -41.84 47.13 1.17
CA GLY A 467 -43.22 47.56 1.43
C GLY A 467 -44.14 46.42 1.88
N VAL A 468 -43.59 45.39 2.52
CA VAL A 468 -44.38 44.28 3.08
C VAL A 468 -45.03 44.74 4.38
N GLU A 469 -46.35 44.69 4.44
CA GLU A 469 -47.16 45.16 5.56
C GLU A 469 -47.47 44.03 6.55
N GLY A 470 -47.91 44.39 7.77
CA GLY A 470 -48.12 43.43 8.86
C GLY A 470 -49.09 42.28 8.57
N GLU A 471 -50.06 42.48 7.68
CA GLU A 471 -51.05 41.46 7.27
C GLU A 471 -50.42 40.37 6.38
N GLU A 472 -49.32 40.68 5.68
CA GLU A 472 -48.61 39.76 4.78
C GLU A 472 -47.63 38.84 5.53
N TYR A 473 -47.33 39.14 6.80
CA TYR A 473 -46.44 38.31 7.62
C TYR A 473 -46.98 36.89 7.87
N LYS A 474 -48.31 36.71 7.89
CA LYS A 474 -48.90 35.37 8.00
C LYS A 474 -48.65 34.52 6.75
N GLU A 475 -48.73 35.13 5.56
CA GLU A 475 -48.39 34.47 4.30
C GLU A 475 -46.90 34.17 4.20
N LEU A 476 -46.05 35.11 4.65
CA LEU A 476 -44.60 34.91 4.74
C LEU A 476 -44.24 33.71 5.63
N LEU A 477 -44.90 33.58 6.80
CA LEU A 477 -44.71 32.44 7.69
C LEU A 477 -45.14 31.12 7.02
N GLN A 478 -46.28 31.11 6.34
CA GLN A 478 -46.76 29.94 5.61
C GLN A 478 -45.78 29.51 4.51
N ASN A 479 -45.31 30.47 3.70
CA ASN A 479 -44.30 30.22 2.67
C ASN A 479 -42.98 29.70 3.24
N THR A 480 -42.59 30.17 4.43
CA THR A 480 -41.40 29.67 5.14
C THR A 480 -41.58 28.21 5.54
N VAL A 481 -42.73 27.86 6.12
CA VAL A 481 -43.06 26.48 6.49
C VAL A 481 -43.07 25.57 5.25
N ASP A 482 -43.74 25.99 4.18
CA ASP A 482 -43.95 25.16 2.99
C ASP A 482 -42.68 24.97 2.15
N LYS A 483 -41.79 25.98 2.11
CA LYS A 483 -40.56 25.92 1.29
C LYS A 483 -39.34 25.49 2.08
N PHE A 484 -39.14 26.00 3.29
CA PHE A 484 -37.94 25.69 4.08
C PHE A 484 -38.11 24.45 4.96
N GLY A 485 -39.32 24.16 5.44
CA GLY A 485 -39.59 23.00 6.30
C GLY A 485 -39.18 21.65 5.70
N PRO A 486 -39.61 21.31 4.47
CA PRO A 486 -39.20 20.07 3.81
C PRO A 486 -37.68 19.93 3.69
N LEU A 487 -36.99 20.99 3.25
CA LEU A 487 -35.53 20.99 3.11
C LEU A 487 -34.82 20.84 4.46
N ALA A 488 -35.30 21.51 5.51
CA ALA A 488 -34.75 21.40 6.85
C ALA A 488 -34.88 19.97 7.39
N SER A 489 -36.04 19.33 7.24
CA SER A 489 -36.25 17.94 7.66
C SER A 489 -35.33 16.97 6.90
N GLU A 490 -35.15 17.18 5.59
CA GLU A 490 -34.23 16.39 4.77
C GLU A 490 -32.76 16.57 5.19
N LEU A 491 -32.32 17.80 5.48
CA LEU A 491 -30.97 18.09 5.95
C LEU A 491 -30.70 17.53 7.35
N ALA A 492 -31.68 17.60 8.26
CA ALA A 492 -31.62 16.96 9.57
C ALA A 492 -31.47 15.43 9.42
N THR A 493 -32.22 14.83 8.49
CA THR A 493 -32.11 13.40 8.15
C THR A 493 -30.71 13.05 7.62
N VAL A 494 -30.13 13.87 6.74
CA VAL A 494 -28.76 13.68 6.23
C VAL A 494 -27.75 13.77 7.37
N SER A 495 -27.87 14.76 8.26
CA SER A 495 -26.99 14.89 9.43
C SER A 495 -27.07 13.67 10.34
N MET A 496 -28.27 13.21 10.66
CA MET A 496 -28.47 12.00 11.48
C MET A 496 -27.91 10.75 10.79
N ALA A 497 -28.08 10.62 9.48
CA ALA A 497 -27.51 9.50 8.72
C ALA A 497 -25.97 9.51 8.73
N CYS A 498 -25.33 10.68 8.80
CA CYS A 498 -23.89 10.80 9.02
C CYS A 498 -23.49 10.31 10.43
N ASP A 499 -24.23 10.74 11.47
CA ASP A 499 -24.01 10.31 12.86
C ASP A 499 -24.17 8.79 13.06
N GLU A 500 -25.16 8.20 12.39
CA GLU A 500 -25.43 6.76 12.42
C GLU A 500 -24.46 5.93 11.55
N GLY A 501 -23.53 6.57 10.84
CA GLY A 501 -22.57 5.89 9.96
C GLY A 501 -23.20 5.28 8.70
N LYS A 502 -24.39 5.75 8.30
CA LYS A 502 -25.04 5.35 7.03
C LYS A 502 -24.48 6.11 5.82
N LEU A 503 -23.85 7.26 6.06
CA LEU A 503 -23.11 8.07 5.10
C LEU A 503 -21.70 8.31 5.67
N THR A 504 -20.77 7.39 5.42
CA THR A 504 -19.42 7.35 6.03
C THR A 504 -18.35 8.02 5.17
N GLY A 505 -17.33 8.60 5.83
CA GLY A 505 -16.11 9.23 5.31
C GLY A 505 -16.17 10.77 5.15
N ARG A 506 -15.19 11.48 5.75
CA ARG A 506 -15.25 12.93 6.09
C ARG A 506 -16.64 13.35 6.60
N THR A 507 -17.23 12.49 7.44
CA THR A 507 -18.58 12.67 7.98
C THR A 507 -18.75 13.98 8.71
N SER A 508 -17.69 14.51 9.33
CA SER A 508 -17.74 15.80 10.03
C SER A 508 -18.18 16.94 9.12
N ASP A 509 -17.72 17.00 7.88
CA ASP A 509 -17.89 18.21 7.06
C ASP A 509 -19.25 18.22 6.39
N MET A 510 -19.69 17.08 5.84
CA MET A 510 -21.05 16.93 5.31
C MET A 510 -22.11 17.02 6.41
N GLN A 511 -21.86 16.40 7.58
CA GLN A 511 -22.73 16.53 8.74
C GLN A 511 -22.79 17.98 9.21
N LYS A 512 -21.65 18.65 9.36
CA LYS A 512 -21.60 20.08 9.72
C LYS A 512 -22.36 20.93 8.71
N ALA A 513 -22.11 20.75 7.41
CA ALA A 513 -22.80 21.51 6.36
C ALA A 513 -24.31 21.28 6.38
N ALA A 514 -24.75 20.03 6.54
CA ALA A 514 -26.16 19.68 6.66
C ALA A 514 -26.81 20.28 7.92
N MET A 515 -26.14 20.14 9.08
CA MET A 515 -26.59 20.68 10.37
C MET A 515 -26.64 22.20 10.35
N VAL A 516 -25.60 22.86 9.85
CA VAL A 516 -25.51 24.32 9.76
C VAL A 516 -26.59 24.85 8.80
N SER A 517 -26.84 24.17 7.68
CA SER A 517 -27.90 24.54 6.75
C SER A 517 -29.29 24.36 7.37
N TYR A 518 -29.52 23.25 8.09
CA TYR A 518 -30.73 23.03 8.89
C TYR A 518 -30.94 24.16 9.92
N LEU A 519 -29.92 24.48 10.73
CA LEU A 519 -30.00 25.53 11.74
C LEU A 519 -30.24 26.91 11.13
N THR A 520 -29.69 27.16 9.94
CA THR A 520 -29.92 28.41 9.20
C THR A 520 -31.38 28.55 8.81
N LEU A 521 -31.99 27.50 8.24
CA LEU A 521 -33.42 27.50 7.89
C LEU A 521 -34.30 27.65 9.14
N GLU A 522 -33.99 26.93 10.22
CA GLU A 522 -34.74 27.04 11.49
C GLU A 522 -34.64 28.46 12.09
N THR A 523 -33.47 29.09 11.99
CA THR A 523 -33.25 30.46 12.46
C THR A 523 -34.10 31.47 11.70
N HIS A 524 -34.29 31.29 10.38
CA HIS A 524 -35.20 32.14 9.60
C HIS A 524 -36.65 31.97 10.05
N LEU A 525 -37.12 30.73 10.28
CA LEU A 525 -38.44 30.47 10.83
C LEU A 525 -38.63 31.20 12.16
N ARG A 526 -37.67 31.07 13.09
CA ARG A 526 -37.71 31.75 14.40
C ARG A 526 -37.70 33.28 14.26
N ALA A 527 -36.92 33.82 13.33
CA ALA A 527 -36.85 35.27 13.09
C ALA A 527 -38.19 35.81 12.54
N ILE A 528 -38.84 35.08 11.62
CA ILE A 528 -40.14 35.45 11.03
C ILE A 528 -41.26 35.30 12.05
N LEU A 529 -41.27 34.23 12.86
CA LEU A 529 -42.28 34.00 13.91
C LEU A 529 -42.40 35.16 14.92
N VAL A 530 -41.32 35.89 15.17
CA VAL A 530 -41.33 37.07 16.07
C VAL A 530 -42.04 38.27 15.44
N LEU A 531 -42.20 38.30 14.12
CA LEU A 531 -42.88 39.37 13.37
C LEU A 531 -44.39 39.15 13.28
N VAL A 532 -44.82 37.89 13.36
CA VAL A 532 -46.21 37.50 13.20
C VAL A 532 -46.98 37.72 14.52
N PRO A 533 -48.25 38.17 14.47
CA PRO A 533 -49.13 38.22 15.63
C PRO A 533 -49.23 36.85 16.35
N LYS A 534 -49.28 36.86 17.69
CA LYS A 534 -49.27 35.63 18.52
C LYS A 534 -50.48 34.70 18.28
N ASP A 535 -51.55 35.22 17.69
CA ASP A 535 -52.79 34.55 17.34
C ASP A 535 -52.82 34.04 15.89
N ALA A 536 -51.73 34.19 15.13
CA ALA A 536 -51.67 33.78 13.74
C ALA A 536 -51.36 32.29 13.51
N LEU A 537 -50.84 31.59 14.52
CA LEU A 537 -50.65 30.13 14.50
C LEU A 537 -52.00 29.45 14.78
N ASP A 538 -52.37 28.45 13.99
CA ASP A 538 -53.63 27.72 14.18
C ASP A 538 -53.70 27.11 15.59
N ASP A 539 -54.80 27.42 16.30
CA ASP A 539 -54.97 27.12 17.72
C ASP A 539 -54.92 25.60 18.01
N VAL A 540 -53.85 25.16 18.68
CA VAL A 540 -53.88 23.90 19.45
C VAL A 540 -54.53 24.21 20.79
N PRO A 541 -55.72 23.66 21.13
CA PRO A 541 -56.44 24.05 22.33
C PRO A 541 -55.62 23.83 23.60
N GLY A 542 -55.33 24.91 24.33
CA GLY A 542 -54.63 24.87 25.62
C GLY A 542 -53.10 24.94 25.59
N ALA A 543 -52.48 25.03 24.41
CA ALA A 543 -51.03 25.25 24.28
C ALA A 543 -50.68 26.74 24.37
N ASP A 544 -49.61 27.10 25.08
CA ASP A 544 -49.08 28.46 25.01
C ASP A 544 -48.32 28.69 23.69
N PHE A 545 -48.05 29.95 23.34
CA PHE A 545 -47.40 30.31 22.08
C PHE A 545 -46.04 29.61 21.88
N ASN A 546 -45.25 29.41 22.94
CA ASN A 546 -43.96 28.73 22.83
C ASN A 546 -44.15 27.24 22.51
N GLN A 547 -45.17 26.62 23.10
CA GLN A 547 -45.55 25.24 22.81
C GLN A 547 -46.11 25.08 21.40
N GLN A 548 -46.85 26.07 20.88
CA GLN A 548 -47.31 26.09 19.49
C GLN A 548 -46.15 26.21 18.50
N VAL A 549 -45.16 27.06 18.78
CA VAL A 549 -43.92 27.16 17.98
C VAL A 549 -43.11 25.86 18.00
N GLY A 550 -42.93 25.24 19.17
CA GLY A 550 -42.27 23.93 19.27
C GLY A 550 -42.96 22.86 18.43
N ASN A 551 -44.29 22.74 18.54
CA ASN A 551 -45.07 21.81 17.74
C ASN A 551 -44.97 22.07 16.23
N LEU A 552 -44.84 23.34 15.79
CA LEU A 552 -44.67 23.69 14.39
C LEU A 552 -43.30 23.19 13.88
N VAL A 553 -42.22 23.47 14.63
CA VAL A 553 -40.86 23.01 14.30
C VAL A 553 -40.82 21.49 14.21
N ASP A 554 -41.36 20.78 15.19
CA ASP A 554 -41.38 19.31 15.22
C ASP A 554 -42.10 18.72 14.00
N LYS A 555 -43.25 19.32 13.60
CA LYS A 555 -44.06 18.82 12.49
C LYS A 555 -43.49 19.12 11.11
N THR A 556 -42.66 20.15 10.98
CA THR A 556 -42.29 20.71 9.67
C THR A 556 -40.79 20.72 9.40
N PHE A 557 -39.95 21.03 10.39
CA PHE A 557 -38.50 21.12 10.26
C PHE A 557 -37.76 19.89 10.83
N GLN A 558 -38.42 19.10 11.68
CA GLN A 558 -37.84 17.89 12.29
C GLN A 558 -38.64 16.61 11.96
N ARG A 559 -39.26 16.58 10.77
CA ARG A 559 -39.98 15.39 10.33
C ARG A 559 -38.99 14.25 10.02
N GLU A 560 -39.21 13.07 10.60
CA GLU A 560 -38.44 11.87 10.26
C GLU A 560 -38.69 11.44 8.81
N LEU A 561 -37.59 11.26 8.06
CA LEU A 561 -37.58 10.81 6.66
C LEU A 561 -36.54 9.70 6.48
N SER A 562 -36.69 8.87 5.44
CA SER A 562 -35.64 7.95 4.97
C SER A 562 -34.78 8.57 3.86
N LEU A 563 -33.55 8.06 3.67
CA LEU A 563 -32.64 8.55 2.61
C LEU A 563 -33.19 8.37 1.18
N ASP A 564 -34.12 7.44 0.98
CA ASP A 564 -34.77 7.21 -0.31
C ASP A 564 -35.86 8.27 -0.62
N GLU A 565 -36.35 8.96 0.41
CA GLU A 565 -37.38 10.01 0.30
C GLU A 565 -36.79 11.40 0.03
N LEU A 566 -35.46 11.53 -0.07
CA LEU A 566 -34.79 12.80 -0.31
C LEU A 566 -35.16 13.41 -1.68
N SER A 567 -35.38 14.72 -1.69
CA SER A 567 -35.62 15.50 -2.90
C SER A 567 -34.39 15.49 -3.82
N ALA A 568 -34.58 15.84 -5.10
CA ALA A 568 -33.46 15.95 -6.04
C ALA A 568 -32.38 16.97 -5.60
N PRO A 569 -32.74 18.16 -5.08
CA PRO A 569 -31.76 19.11 -4.54
C PRO A 569 -30.90 18.54 -3.40
N VAL A 570 -31.50 17.86 -2.42
CA VAL A 570 -30.73 17.29 -1.29
C VAL A 570 -29.91 16.08 -1.72
N ARG A 571 -30.39 15.26 -2.67
CA ARG A 571 -29.56 14.20 -3.28
C ARG A 571 -28.35 14.75 -4.03
N ALA A 572 -28.51 15.87 -4.74
CA ALA A 572 -27.40 16.56 -5.40
C ALA A 572 -26.41 17.13 -4.37
N PHE A 573 -26.91 17.69 -3.26
CA PHE A 573 -26.08 18.13 -2.14
C PHE A 573 -25.19 17.00 -1.59
N VAL A 574 -25.79 15.83 -1.28
CA VAL A 574 -25.03 14.65 -0.80
C VAL A 574 -24.03 14.15 -1.85
N LEU A 575 -24.41 14.12 -3.13
CA LEU A 575 -23.54 13.66 -4.21
C LEU A 575 -22.33 14.59 -4.41
N ASN A 576 -22.54 15.92 -4.36
CA ASN A 576 -21.47 16.89 -4.50
C ASN A 576 -20.48 16.79 -3.34
N ALA A 577 -20.95 16.63 -2.09
CA ALA A 577 -20.07 16.44 -0.94
C ALA A 577 -19.15 15.21 -1.09
N ILE A 578 -19.67 14.13 -1.69
CA ILE A 578 -18.88 12.93 -2.00
C ILE A 578 -17.87 13.21 -3.12
N PHE A 579 -18.25 13.95 -4.16
CA PHE A 579 -17.33 14.34 -5.23
C PHE A 579 -16.20 15.23 -4.72
N ASP A 580 -16.50 16.21 -3.87
CA ASP A 580 -15.50 17.06 -3.23
C ASP A 580 -14.58 16.24 -2.32
N SER A 581 -15.13 15.23 -1.64
CA SER A 581 -14.33 14.30 -0.84
C SER A 581 -13.39 13.45 -1.68
N ILE A 582 -13.83 13.00 -2.87
CA ILE A 582 -12.97 12.30 -3.84
C ILE A 582 -11.89 13.23 -4.38
N ASP A 583 -12.24 14.47 -4.70
CA ASP A 583 -11.30 15.48 -5.20
C ASP A 583 -10.23 15.82 -4.16
N GLY A 584 -10.63 15.87 -2.88
CA GLY A 584 -9.75 16.09 -1.74
C GLY A 584 -8.83 14.92 -1.37
N LEU A 585 -8.96 13.75 -2.01
CA LEU A 585 -8.00 12.66 -1.81
C LEU A 585 -6.60 13.08 -2.30
N PRO A 586 -5.52 12.68 -1.61
CA PRO A 586 -4.18 13.10 -1.96
C PRO A 586 -3.79 12.63 -3.36
N GLU A 587 -2.96 13.39 -4.06
CA GLU A 587 -2.37 12.95 -5.33
C GLU A 587 -1.03 12.23 -5.08
N PRO A 588 -0.67 11.24 -5.91
CA PRO A 588 0.58 10.52 -5.73
C PRO A 588 1.80 11.44 -5.93
N GLN A 589 2.66 11.53 -4.92
CA GLN A 589 3.90 12.32 -4.96
C GLN A 589 5.08 11.44 -5.39
N GLY A 590 5.60 11.66 -6.59
CA GLY A 590 6.74 10.92 -7.13
C GLY A 590 6.39 9.52 -7.67
N ARG A 591 7.39 8.63 -7.78
CA ARG A 591 7.22 7.28 -8.35
C ARG A 591 6.73 6.23 -7.34
N ALA A 592 6.65 6.56 -6.05
CA ALA A 592 6.23 5.63 -5.00
C ALA A 592 4.72 5.63 -4.84
N VAL A 593 4.11 4.44 -4.78
CA VAL A 593 2.67 4.28 -4.56
C VAL A 593 2.36 4.61 -3.10
N VAL A 594 1.73 5.76 -2.86
CA VAL A 594 1.22 6.15 -1.54
C VAL A 594 -0.20 5.59 -1.39
N SER A 595 -0.44 4.84 -0.30
CA SER A 595 -1.77 4.31 0.01
C SER A 595 -2.77 5.45 0.19
N GLY A 596 -3.95 5.33 -0.42
CA GLY A 596 -5.00 6.36 -0.36
C GLY A 596 -4.81 7.56 -1.30
N ALA A 597 -3.71 7.62 -2.09
CA ALA A 597 -3.49 8.69 -3.07
C ALA A 597 -3.88 8.30 -4.49
N PHE A 598 -4.60 9.15 -5.23
CA PHE A 598 -5.18 8.86 -6.55
C PHE A 598 -4.96 10.00 -7.55
N THR A 599 -4.73 9.67 -8.83
CA THR A 599 -4.58 10.67 -9.90
C THR A 599 -5.93 11.32 -10.26
N PRO A 600 -5.95 12.48 -10.95
CA PRO A 600 -7.19 13.09 -11.44
C PRO A 600 -8.05 12.15 -12.30
N GLU A 601 -7.43 11.33 -13.14
CA GLU A 601 -8.13 10.35 -13.98
C GLU A 601 -8.75 9.23 -13.14
N GLN A 602 -8.04 8.78 -12.10
CA GLN A 602 -8.57 7.77 -11.17
C GLN A 602 -9.74 8.34 -10.35
N LYS A 603 -9.63 9.59 -9.87
CA LYS A 603 -10.71 10.29 -9.18
C LYS A 603 -11.95 10.42 -10.06
N ALA A 604 -11.80 10.72 -11.35
CA ALA A 604 -12.91 10.76 -12.29
C ALA A 604 -13.62 9.40 -12.41
N VAL A 605 -12.86 8.31 -12.53
CA VAL A 605 -13.41 6.94 -12.55
C VAL A 605 -14.13 6.59 -11.24
N MET A 606 -13.63 7.05 -10.09
CA MET A 606 -14.31 6.88 -8.80
C MET A 606 -15.68 7.59 -8.78
N LYS A 607 -15.77 8.80 -9.34
CA LYS A 607 -17.04 9.54 -9.46
C LYS A 607 -18.04 8.80 -10.36
N ASP A 608 -17.59 8.29 -11.50
CA ASP A 608 -18.43 7.47 -12.40
C ASP A 608 -18.96 6.21 -11.69
N MET A 609 -18.13 5.59 -10.85
CA MET A 609 -18.52 4.44 -10.03
C MET A 609 -19.59 4.83 -8.99
N VAL A 610 -19.43 5.96 -8.31
CA VAL A 610 -20.43 6.48 -7.36
C VAL A 610 -21.77 6.74 -8.05
N ILE A 611 -21.76 7.32 -9.25
CA ILE A 611 -22.97 7.58 -10.03
C ILE A 611 -23.67 6.27 -10.41
N SER A 612 -22.93 5.31 -10.95
CA SER A 612 -23.49 4.06 -11.49
C SER A 612 -23.99 3.08 -10.42
N THR A 613 -23.28 2.96 -9.30
CA THR A 613 -23.57 1.96 -8.26
C THR A 613 -24.50 2.46 -7.17
N GLY A 614 -24.61 3.78 -6.99
CA GLY A 614 -25.31 4.36 -5.85
C GLY A 614 -24.55 4.25 -4.52
N LEU A 615 -23.29 3.79 -4.52
CA LEU A 615 -22.47 3.71 -3.30
C LEU A 615 -22.14 5.13 -2.80
N ARG A 616 -22.32 5.38 -1.51
CA ARG A 616 -22.12 6.71 -0.88
C ARG A 616 -21.12 6.70 0.28
N ASP A 617 -20.66 5.52 0.68
CA ASP A 617 -19.68 5.33 1.74
C ASP A 617 -18.27 5.61 1.21
N MET A 618 -17.66 6.71 1.63
CA MET A 618 -16.32 7.15 1.20
C MET A 618 -15.20 6.25 1.73
N GLU A 619 -15.34 5.61 2.89
CA GLU A 619 -14.35 4.65 3.39
C GLU A 619 -14.35 3.42 2.50
N MET A 620 -15.54 2.89 2.21
CA MET A 620 -15.72 1.79 1.27
C MET A 620 -15.22 2.19 -0.12
N ILE A 621 -15.62 3.34 -0.67
CA ILE A 621 -15.17 3.83 -1.99
C ILE A 621 -13.64 3.87 -2.05
N THR A 622 -12.97 4.43 -1.04
CA THR A 622 -11.50 4.55 -0.99
C THR A 622 -10.84 3.17 -0.89
N ARG A 623 -11.39 2.28 -0.06
CA ARG A 623 -10.92 0.90 0.08
C ARG A 623 -11.06 0.12 -1.24
N LEU A 624 -12.22 0.20 -1.88
CA LEU A 624 -12.48 -0.42 -3.19
C LEU A 624 -11.56 0.14 -4.26
N ALA A 625 -11.28 1.44 -4.26
CA ALA A 625 -10.35 2.06 -5.19
C ALA A 625 -8.91 1.59 -4.95
N GLY A 626 -8.50 1.36 -3.69
CA GLY A 626 -7.23 0.70 -3.37
C GLY A 626 -7.14 -0.70 -3.97
N MET A 627 -8.17 -1.53 -3.74
CA MET A 627 -8.23 -2.90 -4.30
C MET A 627 -8.28 -2.90 -5.84
N ALA A 628 -9.01 -1.97 -6.44
CA ALA A 628 -9.12 -1.81 -7.88
C ALA A 628 -7.77 -1.46 -8.52
N ARG A 629 -6.94 -0.65 -7.84
CA ARG A 629 -5.58 -0.33 -8.29
C ARG A 629 -4.69 -1.56 -8.33
N ASP A 630 -4.76 -2.41 -7.31
CA ASP A 630 -4.01 -3.67 -7.28
C ASP A 630 -4.51 -4.66 -8.35
N GLY A 631 -5.82 -4.64 -8.62
CA GLY A 631 -6.47 -5.44 -9.66
C GLY A 631 -6.25 -4.94 -11.09
N ALA A 632 -5.85 -3.67 -11.29
CA ALA A 632 -5.69 -3.07 -12.61
C ALA A 632 -4.68 -3.80 -13.50
N SER A 633 -3.62 -4.36 -12.90
CA SER A 633 -2.64 -5.19 -13.61
C SER A 633 -3.25 -6.49 -14.16
N SER A 634 -4.19 -7.09 -13.43
CA SER A 634 -4.94 -8.27 -13.89
C SER A 634 -5.87 -7.93 -15.05
N ILE A 635 -6.48 -6.74 -15.08
CA ILE A 635 -7.24 -6.26 -16.24
C ILE A 635 -6.34 -6.12 -17.45
N GLY A 636 -5.19 -5.46 -17.31
CA GLY A 636 -4.22 -5.32 -18.40
C GLY A 636 -3.78 -6.68 -18.98
N ASN A 637 -3.60 -7.69 -18.12
CA ASN A 637 -3.27 -9.05 -18.57
C ASN A 637 -4.35 -9.72 -19.45
N MET A 638 -5.63 -9.41 -19.24
CA MET A 638 -6.74 -9.95 -20.02
C MET A 638 -7.08 -9.09 -21.25
N CYS A 639 -6.57 -7.86 -21.34
CA CYS A 639 -6.82 -6.95 -22.46
C CYS A 639 -5.79 -7.10 -23.59
N ARG A 640 -5.03 -8.21 -23.64
CA ARG A 640 -4.01 -8.45 -24.65
C ARG A 640 -4.55 -9.24 -25.84
N ASP A 641 -3.98 -8.99 -27.02
CA ASP A 641 -4.20 -9.80 -28.21
C ASP A 641 -3.64 -11.23 -27.96
N GLN A 642 -4.47 -12.27 -28.15
CA GLN A 642 -4.18 -13.69 -27.87
C GLN A 642 -4.26 -14.13 -26.40
N ASN A 643 -5.43 -13.95 -25.80
CA ASN A 643 -5.72 -14.61 -24.54
C ASN A 643 -5.72 -16.14 -24.67
N THR A 644 -5.25 -16.79 -23.61
CA THR A 644 -5.20 -18.24 -23.44
C THR A 644 -6.03 -18.64 -22.24
N VAL A 645 -6.36 -19.92 -22.12
CA VAL A 645 -7.04 -20.45 -20.93
C VAL A 645 -6.25 -20.15 -19.65
N VAL A 646 -4.92 -20.20 -19.71
CA VAL A 646 -4.04 -20.00 -18.56
C VAL A 646 -4.04 -18.54 -18.12
N ASN A 647 -3.89 -17.57 -19.03
CA ASN A 647 -3.80 -16.15 -18.61
C ASN A 647 -5.14 -15.60 -18.11
N ILE A 648 -6.27 -15.96 -18.74
CA ILE A 648 -7.61 -15.57 -18.29
C ILE A 648 -7.87 -16.18 -16.90
N SER A 649 -7.61 -17.48 -16.73
CA SER A 649 -7.80 -18.13 -15.42
C SER A 649 -6.95 -17.50 -14.33
N GLU A 650 -5.69 -17.18 -14.60
CA GLU A 650 -4.80 -16.58 -13.61
C GLU A 650 -5.25 -15.18 -13.21
N ALA A 651 -5.63 -14.33 -14.17
CA ALA A 651 -6.13 -12.99 -13.89
C ALA A 651 -7.43 -13.04 -13.08
N VAL A 652 -8.38 -13.89 -13.47
CA VAL A 652 -9.66 -14.09 -12.76
C VAL A 652 -9.42 -14.58 -11.34
N LEU A 653 -8.61 -15.61 -11.14
CA LEU A 653 -8.35 -16.19 -9.83
C LEU A 653 -7.58 -15.22 -8.91
N ASN A 654 -6.63 -14.45 -9.45
CA ASN A 654 -5.92 -13.42 -8.68
C ASN A 654 -6.88 -12.32 -8.21
N MET A 655 -7.71 -11.77 -9.10
CA MET A 655 -8.73 -10.78 -8.71
C MET A 655 -9.74 -11.36 -7.72
N THR A 656 -10.15 -12.61 -7.91
CA THR A 656 -11.04 -13.31 -6.97
C THR A 656 -10.39 -13.41 -5.60
N GLY A 657 -9.10 -13.73 -5.52
CA GLY A 657 -8.36 -13.78 -4.25
C GLY A 657 -8.26 -12.43 -3.56
N GLN A 658 -8.04 -11.35 -4.32
CA GLN A 658 -8.02 -9.98 -3.79
C GLN A 658 -9.40 -9.56 -3.26
N LEU A 659 -10.47 -9.92 -3.97
CA LEU A 659 -11.85 -9.55 -3.63
C LEU A 659 -12.52 -10.50 -2.63
N GLU A 660 -11.97 -11.70 -2.40
CA GLU A 660 -12.57 -12.72 -1.52
C GLU A 660 -12.86 -12.21 -0.09
N PRO A 661 -11.95 -11.47 0.58
CA PRO A 661 -12.22 -10.95 1.93
C PRO A 661 -13.42 -10.01 1.95
N LEU A 662 -13.51 -9.13 0.95
CA LEU A 662 -14.61 -8.18 0.77
C LEU A 662 -15.93 -8.92 0.49
N ILE A 663 -15.95 -9.88 -0.45
CA ILE A 663 -17.14 -10.67 -0.77
C ILE A 663 -17.68 -11.41 0.46
N ARG A 664 -16.80 -11.88 1.35
CA ARG A 664 -17.18 -12.57 2.60
C ARG A 664 -17.74 -11.61 3.65
N GLU A 665 -17.10 -10.47 3.83
CA GLU A 665 -17.52 -9.41 4.77
C GLU A 665 -18.93 -8.90 4.42
N MET A 666 -19.13 -8.63 3.13
CA MET A 666 -20.36 -8.04 2.59
C MET A 666 -21.53 -9.02 2.52
N LYS A 667 -21.29 -10.33 2.67
CA LYS A 667 -22.35 -11.36 2.65
C LYS A 667 -23.33 -11.24 3.82
N ASN A 668 -22.91 -10.60 4.92
CA ASN A 668 -23.70 -10.45 6.14
C ASN A 668 -24.20 -9.01 6.34
N ASP A 669 -23.94 -8.09 5.42
CA ASP A 669 -24.31 -6.69 5.54
C ASP A 669 -25.73 -6.44 4.97
N PRO A 670 -26.70 -6.02 5.80
CA PRO A 670 -28.06 -5.75 5.35
C PRO A 670 -28.22 -4.48 4.47
N ALA A 671 -27.24 -3.57 4.47
CA ALA A 671 -27.27 -2.34 3.67
C ALA A 671 -26.60 -2.49 2.30
N ALA A 672 -25.71 -3.48 2.13
CA ALA A 672 -24.96 -3.62 0.91
C ALA A 672 -25.62 -4.52 -0.12
N LYS A 673 -26.03 -3.92 -1.24
CA LYS A 673 -26.24 -4.68 -2.49
C LYS A 673 -24.87 -5.16 -2.96
N LEU A 674 -24.48 -6.38 -2.58
CA LEU A 674 -23.20 -7.03 -2.95
C LEU A 674 -22.83 -6.84 -4.44
N GLU A 675 -23.83 -6.78 -5.31
CA GLU A 675 -23.68 -6.53 -6.74
C GLU A 675 -23.15 -5.12 -7.07
N GLY A 676 -23.60 -4.09 -6.37
CA GLY A 676 -23.11 -2.72 -6.55
C GLY A 676 -21.66 -2.54 -6.10
N VAL A 677 -21.25 -3.25 -5.05
CA VAL A 677 -19.87 -3.17 -4.52
C VAL A 677 -18.88 -3.95 -5.38
N LEU A 678 -19.23 -5.17 -5.80
CA LEU A 678 -18.38 -5.94 -6.72
C LEU A 678 -18.28 -5.27 -8.09
N GLY A 679 -19.43 -4.83 -8.63
CA GLY A 679 -19.48 -4.09 -9.90
C GLY A 679 -18.68 -2.80 -9.84
N GLY A 680 -18.79 -2.03 -8.74
CA GLY A 680 -18.02 -0.82 -8.54
C GLY A 680 -16.51 -1.05 -8.47
N ALA A 681 -16.06 -2.07 -7.73
CA ALA A 681 -14.64 -2.42 -7.65
C ALA A 681 -14.06 -2.79 -9.03
N LEU A 682 -14.78 -3.60 -9.80
CA LEU A 682 -14.33 -4.05 -11.12
C LEU A 682 -14.43 -2.95 -12.18
N MET A 683 -15.45 -2.08 -12.11
CA MET A 683 -15.56 -0.87 -12.93
C MET A 683 -14.35 0.05 -12.71
N MET A 684 -13.96 0.27 -11.45
CA MET A 684 -12.76 1.03 -11.13
C MET A 684 -11.49 0.33 -11.61
N ALA A 685 -11.36 -0.99 -11.43
CA ALA A 685 -10.17 -1.73 -11.88
C ALA A 685 -10.00 -1.63 -13.41
N ILE A 686 -11.10 -1.68 -14.16
CA ILE A 686 -11.11 -1.46 -15.60
C ILE A 686 -10.75 -0.02 -15.95
N GLY A 687 -11.19 0.96 -15.17
CA GLY A 687 -10.83 2.36 -15.42
C GLY A 687 -9.39 2.69 -15.09
N PHE A 688 -8.87 2.15 -14.00
CA PHE A 688 -7.51 2.41 -13.52
C PHE A 688 -6.44 1.72 -14.37
N SER A 689 -6.81 0.65 -15.09
CA SER A 689 -5.89 -0.06 -15.98
C SER A 689 -5.54 0.72 -17.25
N GLY A 690 -6.27 1.79 -17.56
CA GLY A 690 -5.99 2.68 -18.69
C GLY A 690 -6.06 2.00 -20.07
N GLN A 691 -6.75 0.86 -20.17
CA GLN A 691 -6.82 0.08 -21.40
C GLN A 691 -7.65 0.81 -22.49
N ASP A 692 -7.22 0.67 -23.73
CA ASP A 692 -7.93 1.21 -24.88
C ASP A 692 -9.14 0.34 -25.26
N GLN A 693 -9.95 0.82 -26.21
CA GLN A 693 -11.13 0.08 -26.65
C GLN A 693 -10.78 -1.27 -27.30
N ALA A 694 -9.63 -1.39 -27.97
CA ALA A 694 -9.22 -2.63 -28.61
C ALA A 694 -8.88 -3.71 -27.57
N GLY A 695 -8.11 -3.35 -26.54
CA GLY A 695 -7.77 -4.27 -25.46
C GLY A 695 -8.99 -4.68 -24.64
N LEU A 696 -9.88 -3.72 -24.31
CA LEU A 696 -11.15 -4.04 -23.64
C LEU A 696 -12.03 -4.97 -24.48
N ARG A 697 -12.03 -4.79 -25.81
CA ARG A 697 -12.75 -5.68 -26.74
C ARG A 697 -12.15 -7.09 -26.74
N ALA A 698 -10.83 -7.23 -26.74
CA ALA A 698 -10.17 -8.53 -26.67
C ALA A 698 -10.50 -9.28 -25.36
N MET A 699 -10.53 -8.57 -24.22
CA MET A 699 -10.97 -9.13 -22.94
C MET A 699 -12.44 -9.57 -23.00
N PHE A 700 -13.32 -8.70 -23.49
CA PHE A 700 -14.75 -8.98 -23.61
C PHE A 700 -15.00 -10.22 -24.49
N ASP A 701 -14.43 -10.27 -25.69
CA ASP A 701 -14.59 -11.40 -26.62
C ASP A 701 -14.01 -12.70 -26.04
N SER A 702 -12.97 -12.62 -25.21
CA SER A 702 -12.40 -13.79 -24.52
C SER A 702 -13.31 -14.32 -23.41
N LEU A 703 -13.92 -13.42 -22.63
CA LEU A 703 -14.86 -13.78 -21.56
C LEU A 703 -16.19 -14.27 -22.11
N ASP A 704 -16.72 -13.64 -23.16
CA ASP A 704 -18.00 -13.97 -23.78
C ASP A 704 -17.90 -15.19 -24.73
N GLY A 705 -16.69 -15.49 -25.22
CA GLY A 705 -16.41 -16.58 -26.16
C GLY A 705 -15.98 -17.91 -25.54
N GLU A 706 -15.37 -18.77 -26.36
CA GLU A 706 -15.03 -20.15 -25.97
C GLU A 706 -14.02 -20.23 -24.82
N LEU A 707 -13.06 -19.31 -24.75
CA LEU A 707 -12.04 -19.27 -23.69
C LEU A 707 -12.67 -19.08 -22.31
N GLY A 708 -13.57 -18.11 -22.16
CA GLY A 708 -14.33 -17.87 -20.94
C GLY A 708 -15.15 -19.10 -20.54
N GLN A 709 -15.79 -19.76 -21.51
CA GLN A 709 -16.54 -21.01 -21.28
C GLN A 709 -15.65 -22.16 -20.79
N GLN A 710 -14.43 -22.31 -21.33
CA GLN A 710 -13.49 -23.35 -20.90
C GLN A 710 -12.98 -23.11 -19.47
N VAL A 711 -12.63 -21.86 -19.14
CA VAL A 711 -12.20 -21.49 -17.77
C VAL A 711 -13.33 -21.69 -16.78
N ALA A 712 -14.52 -21.18 -17.08
CA ALA A 712 -15.69 -21.32 -16.24
C ALA A 712 -16.08 -22.79 -16.02
N GLY A 713 -16.06 -23.62 -17.08
CA GLY A 713 -16.37 -25.04 -16.96
C GLY A 713 -15.44 -25.80 -16.02
N ALA A 714 -14.14 -25.49 -16.03
CA ALA A 714 -13.17 -26.09 -15.10
C ALA A 714 -13.38 -25.61 -13.65
N VAL A 715 -13.66 -24.32 -13.46
CA VAL A 715 -13.99 -23.73 -12.15
C VAL A 715 -15.27 -24.36 -11.57
N MET A 716 -16.30 -24.53 -12.41
CA MET A 716 -17.57 -25.18 -12.03
C MET A 716 -17.38 -26.66 -11.71
N HIS A 717 -16.55 -27.39 -12.47
CA HIS A 717 -16.21 -28.78 -12.14
C HIS A 717 -15.66 -28.92 -10.72
N VAL A 718 -14.76 -28.01 -10.31
CA VAL A 718 -14.23 -27.99 -8.94
C VAL A 718 -15.32 -27.58 -7.95
N ALA A 719 -16.18 -26.61 -8.29
CA ALA A 719 -17.29 -26.20 -7.42
C ALA A 719 -18.27 -27.34 -7.10
N GLU A 720 -18.47 -28.26 -8.05
CA GLU A 720 -19.36 -29.43 -7.91
C GLU A 720 -18.69 -30.60 -7.17
N THR A 721 -17.39 -30.80 -7.41
CA THR A 721 -16.65 -31.97 -6.89
C THR A 721 -15.94 -31.72 -5.56
N ASP A 722 -15.72 -30.46 -5.19
CA ASP A 722 -15.02 -30.05 -3.96
C ASP A 722 -15.84 -29.02 -3.15
N ILE A 723 -16.71 -29.54 -2.27
CA ILE A 723 -17.59 -28.76 -1.41
C ILE A 723 -16.82 -27.71 -0.59
N LYS A 724 -15.57 -27.99 -0.21
CA LYS A 724 -14.77 -27.08 0.61
C LYS A 724 -14.37 -25.83 -0.17
N ASN A 725 -14.02 -25.98 -1.45
CA ASN A 725 -13.60 -24.89 -2.32
C ASN A 725 -14.76 -24.29 -3.13
N GLN A 726 -15.97 -24.86 -3.06
CA GLN A 726 -17.16 -24.38 -3.76
C GLN A 726 -17.42 -22.86 -3.63
N PRO A 727 -17.37 -22.24 -2.44
CA PRO A 727 -17.64 -20.79 -2.33
C PRO A 727 -16.64 -19.93 -3.11
N ARG A 728 -15.38 -20.36 -3.19
CA ARG A 728 -14.31 -19.67 -3.92
C ARG A 728 -14.52 -19.77 -5.42
N MET A 729 -14.90 -20.95 -5.90
CA MET A 729 -15.17 -21.17 -7.33
C MET A 729 -16.39 -20.36 -7.78
N LEU A 730 -17.46 -20.32 -6.98
CA LEU A 730 -18.63 -19.49 -7.29
C LEU A 730 -18.31 -17.99 -7.27
N ALA A 731 -17.39 -17.54 -6.41
CA ALA A 731 -16.92 -16.15 -6.43
C ALA A 731 -16.15 -15.84 -7.72
N ALA A 732 -15.32 -16.76 -8.22
CA ALA A 732 -14.62 -16.59 -9.49
C ALA A 732 -15.58 -16.46 -10.68
N ILE A 733 -16.65 -17.26 -10.72
CA ILE A 733 -17.71 -17.14 -11.74
C ILE A 733 -18.39 -15.76 -11.68
N ARG A 734 -18.68 -15.26 -10.48
CA ARG A 734 -19.25 -13.91 -10.31
C ARG A 734 -18.31 -12.80 -10.80
N VAL A 735 -17.02 -12.92 -10.52
CA VAL A 735 -16.00 -11.99 -11.04
C VAL A 735 -15.96 -12.02 -12.56
N MET A 736 -15.99 -13.21 -13.19
CA MET A 736 -16.04 -13.34 -14.65
C MET A 736 -17.27 -12.67 -15.26
N GLU A 737 -18.46 -12.93 -14.70
CA GLU A 737 -19.73 -12.32 -15.14
C GLU A 737 -19.68 -10.80 -15.05
N GLU A 738 -19.19 -10.28 -13.93
CA GLU A 738 -19.16 -8.85 -13.70
C GLU A 738 -18.10 -8.16 -14.59
N LEU A 739 -16.94 -8.78 -14.82
CA LEU A 739 -15.96 -8.29 -15.81
C LEU A 739 -16.55 -8.23 -17.22
N ARG A 740 -17.33 -9.24 -17.61
CA ARG A 740 -18.02 -9.30 -18.91
C ARG A 740 -19.04 -8.16 -19.05
N LEU A 741 -19.85 -7.92 -18.01
CA LEU A 741 -20.83 -6.85 -17.98
C LEU A 741 -20.17 -5.46 -18.02
N GLN A 742 -19.18 -5.21 -17.15
CA GLN A 742 -18.53 -3.91 -17.03
C GLN A 742 -17.70 -3.54 -18.26
N SER A 743 -17.02 -4.53 -18.87
CA SER A 743 -16.31 -4.30 -20.14
C SER A 743 -17.26 -4.08 -21.31
N GLY A 744 -18.36 -4.83 -21.40
CA GLY A 744 -19.39 -4.61 -22.41
C GLY A 744 -20.01 -3.22 -22.31
N ALA A 745 -20.39 -2.79 -21.11
CA ALA A 745 -20.96 -1.46 -20.87
C ALA A 745 -20.01 -0.33 -21.34
N ARG A 746 -18.70 -0.47 -21.05
CA ARG A 746 -17.68 0.50 -21.46
C ARG A 746 -17.42 0.54 -22.97
N LEU A 747 -17.70 -0.56 -23.66
CA LEU A 747 -17.65 -0.68 -25.12
C LEU A 747 -18.97 -0.26 -25.79
N GLY A 748 -20.00 0.13 -25.03
CA GLY A 748 -21.33 0.43 -25.54
C GLY A 748 -22.11 -0.81 -26.02
N ILE A 749 -21.70 -2.01 -25.58
CA ILE A 749 -22.35 -3.28 -25.89
C ILE A 749 -23.40 -3.54 -24.82
N THR A 750 -24.65 -3.75 -25.23
CA THR A 750 -25.70 -4.19 -24.31
C THR A 750 -25.51 -5.66 -24.01
N VAL A 751 -25.10 -5.98 -22.79
CA VAL A 751 -24.88 -7.34 -22.32
C VAL A 751 -26.00 -7.68 -21.34
N GLU A 752 -26.84 -8.66 -21.69
CA GLU A 752 -27.82 -9.18 -20.76
C GLU A 752 -27.15 -10.13 -19.75
N ARG A 753 -27.58 -10.04 -18.49
CA ARG A 753 -27.12 -10.93 -17.43
C ARG A 753 -27.85 -12.26 -17.58
N ASP A 754 -27.12 -13.28 -18.03
CA ASP A 754 -27.62 -14.65 -18.15
C ASP A 754 -26.98 -15.52 -17.03
N PRO A 755 -27.76 -15.95 -16.02
CA PRO A 755 -27.26 -16.80 -14.93
C PRO A 755 -26.65 -18.13 -15.39
N LEU A 756 -26.95 -18.56 -16.62
CA LEU A 756 -26.47 -19.82 -17.19
C LEU A 756 -25.29 -19.63 -18.14
N HIS A 757 -24.86 -18.38 -18.42
CA HIS A 757 -23.81 -18.09 -19.39
C HIS A 757 -22.54 -18.92 -19.10
N PHE A 758 -22.07 -18.95 -17.85
CA PHE A 758 -20.86 -19.67 -17.45
C PHE A 758 -21.08 -21.10 -16.92
N THR A 759 -22.21 -21.73 -17.25
CA THR A 759 -22.55 -23.08 -16.75
C THR A 759 -22.14 -24.23 -17.68
N ARG A 760 -21.10 -24.06 -18.50
CA ARG A 760 -20.60 -25.15 -19.36
C ARG A 760 -20.24 -26.36 -18.49
N ASN A 761 -21.00 -27.44 -18.63
CA ASN A 761 -20.75 -28.68 -17.91
C ASN A 761 -19.52 -29.40 -18.46
N VAL A 762 -18.46 -29.47 -17.64
CA VAL A 762 -17.32 -30.36 -17.85
C VAL A 762 -17.62 -31.66 -17.11
N SER A 763 -18.13 -32.65 -17.83
CA SER A 763 -18.55 -33.94 -17.28
C SER A 763 -17.37 -34.85 -16.92
N GLU A 764 -16.20 -34.65 -17.53
CA GLU A 764 -15.03 -35.49 -17.30
C GLU A 764 -13.73 -34.69 -17.20
N ARG A 765 -12.87 -35.05 -16.23
CA ARG A 765 -11.61 -34.34 -15.91
C ARG A 765 -10.64 -34.20 -17.08
N HIS A 766 -10.65 -35.15 -18.03
CA HIS A 766 -9.76 -35.15 -19.19
C HIS A 766 -9.98 -33.96 -20.13
N GLN A 767 -11.14 -33.30 -20.03
CA GLN A 767 -11.48 -32.12 -20.82
C GLN A 767 -10.86 -30.84 -20.26
N ILE A 768 -10.25 -30.89 -19.06
CA ILE A 768 -9.58 -29.76 -18.42
C ILE A 768 -8.08 -29.84 -18.73
N PRO A 769 -7.46 -28.82 -19.34
CA PRO A 769 -6.03 -28.81 -19.57
C PRO A 769 -5.23 -28.85 -18.26
N GLY A 770 -4.12 -29.61 -18.21
CA GLY A 770 -3.32 -29.75 -16.99
C GLY A 770 -2.75 -28.43 -16.45
N LEU A 771 -2.41 -27.48 -17.33
CA LEU A 771 -1.99 -26.13 -16.91
C LEU A 771 -3.12 -25.33 -16.24
N LEU A 772 -4.37 -25.53 -16.66
CA LEU A 772 -5.52 -24.91 -16.00
C LEU A 772 -5.78 -25.57 -14.64
N MET A 773 -5.65 -26.91 -14.56
CA MET A 773 -5.73 -27.63 -13.27
C MET A 773 -4.68 -27.13 -12.27
N ASP A 774 -3.46 -26.88 -12.73
CA ASP A 774 -2.36 -26.32 -11.91
C ASP A 774 -2.71 -24.92 -11.38
N LYS A 775 -3.20 -24.02 -12.25
CA LYS A 775 -3.63 -22.67 -11.83
C LYS A 775 -4.77 -22.72 -10.83
N ILE A 776 -5.80 -23.54 -11.07
CA ILE A 776 -6.89 -23.72 -10.12
C ILE A 776 -6.37 -24.30 -8.81
N SER A 777 -5.45 -25.27 -8.85
CA SER A 777 -4.88 -25.90 -7.64
C SER A 777 -4.03 -24.94 -6.80
N SER A 778 -3.43 -23.92 -7.42
CA SER A 778 -2.73 -22.85 -6.70
C SER A 778 -3.67 -21.98 -5.85
N PHE A 779 -4.92 -21.82 -6.30
CA PHE A 779 -5.95 -21.03 -5.62
C PHE A 779 -6.86 -21.87 -4.71
N ALA A 780 -7.15 -23.11 -5.13
CA ALA A 780 -7.94 -24.12 -4.45
C ALA A 780 -7.08 -25.38 -4.21
N PRO A 781 -6.28 -25.39 -3.12
CA PRO A 781 -5.34 -26.48 -2.88
C PRO A 781 -6.04 -27.84 -2.79
N ARG A 782 -5.46 -28.84 -3.47
CA ARG A 782 -5.93 -30.24 -3.53
C ARG A 782 -7.19 -30.50 -4.36
N SER A 783 -7.67 -29.52 -5.15
CA SER A 783 -8.80 -29.74 -6.06
C SER A 783 -8.45 -30.68 -7.22
N PHE A 784 -7.18 -30.75 -7.62
CA PHE A 784 -6.64 -31.77 -8.52
C PHE A 784 -5.46 -32.49 -7.87
N SER A 785 -5.22 -33.75 -8.24
CA SER A 785 -4.01 -34.46 -7.81
C SER A 785 -2.82 -34.11 -8.70
N ASP A 786 -1.59 -34.23 -8.16
CA ASP A 786 -0.36 -34.05 -8.96
C ASP A 786 -0.30 -34.99 -10.17
N LEU A 787 -0.93 -36.16 -10.08
CA LEU A 787 -1.07 -37.10 -11.18
C LEU A 787 -2.00 -36.54 -12.27
N ASP A 788 -3.16 -36.01 -11.91
CA ASP A 788 -4.11 -35.41 -12.86
C ASP A 788 -3.46 -34.25 -13.62
N ILE A 789 -2.78 -33.35 -12.89
CA ILE A 789 -2.11 -32.18 -13.46
C ILE A 789 -1.06 -32.63 -14.50
N ARG A 790 -0.21 -33.60 -14.16
CA ARG A 790 0.86 -34.08 -15.05
C ARG A 790 0.35 -34.86 -16.25
N LEU A 791 -0.64 -35.72 -16.06
CA LEU A 791 -1.23 -36.46 -17.17
C LEU A 791 -1.99 -35.52 -18.11
N GLY A 792 -2.62 -34.46 -17.58
CA GLY A 792 -3.24 -33.39 -18.37
C GLY A 792 -2.24 -32.50 -19.12
N GLN A 793 -0.93 -32.66 -18.92
CA GLN A 793 0.13 -31.99 -19.67
C GLN A 793 0.76 -32.89 -20.75
N VAL A 794 0.35 -34.17 -20.86
CA VAL A 794 0.87 -35.07 -21.89
C VAL A 794 0.39 -34.62 -23.27
N ILE A 795 1.32 -34.61 -24.23
CA ILE A 795 1.06 -34.25 -25.63
C ILE A 795 1.25 -35.50 -26.51
N PRO A 796 0.31 -35.84 -27.42
CA PRO A 796 -1.02 -35.24 -27.55
C PRO A 796 -1.92 -35.53 -26.31
N PRO A 797 -2.99 -34.74 -26.10
CA PRO A 797 -3.88 -34.89 -24.94
C PRO A 797 -4.45 -36.31 -24.81
N LEU A 798 -4.49 -36.81 -23.58
CA LEU A 798 -4.97 -38.15 -23.27
C LEU A 798 -6.50 -38.22 -23.23
N GLY A 799 -7.08 -39.25 -23.84
CA GLY A 799 -8.50 -39.55 -23.72
C GLY A 799 -8.87 -40.16 -22.36
N SER A 800 -10.17 -40.19 -22.03
CA SER A 800 -10.70 -40.73 -20.76
C SER A 800 -10.23 -42.16 -20.45
N ALA A 801 -10.26 -43.06 -21.44
CA ALA A 801 -9.82 -44.44 -21.28
C ALA A 801 -8.31 -44.55 -20.99
N GLN A 802 -7.48 -43.75 -21.68
CA GLN A 802 -6.03 -43.73 -21.50
C GLN A 802 -5.66 -43.23 -20.09
N LEU A 803 -6.37 -42.22 -19.59
CA LEU A 803 -6.19 -41.73 -18.21
C LEU A 803 -6.55 -42.78 -17.18
N GLN A 804 -7.68 -43.48 -17.34
CA GLN A 804 -8.08 -44.55 -16.41
C GLN A 804 -7.02 -45.65 -16.29
N VAL A 805 -6.37 -46.00 -17.40
CA VAL A 805 -5.27 -46.96 -17.42
C VAL A 805 -4.10 -46.44 -16.59
N LEU A 806 -3.65 -45.21 -16.84
CA LEU A 806 -2.51 -44.64 -16.14
C LEU A 806 -2.79 -44.46 -14.64
N HIS A 807 -4.02 -44.10 -14.26
CA HIS A 807 -4.47 -44.11 -12.85
C HIS A 807 -4.44 -45.50 -12.23
N SER A 808 -4.90 -46.52 -12.96
CA SER A 808 -4.85 -47.91 -12.50
C SER A 808 -3.40 -48.36 -12.24
N ILE A 809 -2.48 -48.01 -13.15
CA ILE A 809 -1.05 -48.29 -12.99
C ILE A 809 -0.49 -47.52 -11.79
N ALA A 810 -0.84 -46.23 -11.61
CA ALA A 810 -0.39 -45.43 -10.48
C ALA A 810 -0.74 -46.08 -9.13
N GLY A 811 -2.00 -46.47 -8.93
CA GLY A 811 -2.44 -47.11 -7.69
C GLY A 811 -1.72 -48.44 -7.41
N ARG A 812 -1.42 -49.21 -8.46
CA ARG A 812 -0.63 -50.44 -8.35
C ARG A 812 0.82 -50.17 -7.93
N LEU A 813 1.44 -49.11 -8.44
CA LEU A 813 2.79 -48.70 -8.03
C LEU A 813 2.79 -48.23 -6.57
N GLU A 814 1.84 -47.38 -6.17
CA GLU A 814 1.75 -46.81 -4.82
C GLU A 814 1.66 -47.85 -3.69
N THR A 815 1.10 -49.02 -3.99
CA THR A 815 0.90 -50.12 -3.02
C THR A 815 2.20 -50.55 -2.34
N SER A 816 3.34 -50.44 -3.04
CA SER A 816 4.65 -50.92 -2.56
C SER A 816 5.72 -49.83 -2.44
N VAL A 817 5.36 -48.57 -2.73
CA VAL A 817 6.27 -47.41 -2.65
C VAL A 817 6.10 -46.70 -1.29
N PRO A 818 7.19 -46.40 -0.55
CA PRO A 818 7.14 -45.63 0.70
C PRO A 818 6.49 -44.25 0.52
N PRO A 819 5.73 -43.73 1.50
CA PRO A 819 4.97 -42.48 1.35
C PRO A 819 5.79 -41.27 0.84
N HIS A 820 7.02 -41.10 1.34
CA HIS A 820 7.90 -39.99 0.96
C HIS A 820 8.43 -40.07 -0.48
N GLN A 821 8.32 -41.23 -1.15
CA GLN A 821 8.77 -41.44 -2.52
C GLN A 821 7.61 -41.46 -3.54
N ARG A 822 6.35 -41.48 -3.07
CA ARG A 822 5.18 -41.53 -3.96
C ARG A 822 5.05 -40.31 -4.87
N ALA A 823 5.59 -39.16 -4.46
CA ALA A 823 5.63 -37.93 -5.25
C ALA A 823 6.36 -38.09 -6.61
N LEU A 824 7.19 -39.12 -6.78
CA LEU A 824 7.88 -39.41 -8.05
C LEU A 824 7.03 -40.19 -9.06
N ILE A 825 5.96 -40.85 -8.61
CA ILE A 825 5.11 -41.70 -9.46
C ILE A 825 4.43 -40.88 -10.57
N PRO A 826 3.83 -39.70 -10.31
CA PRO A 826 3.26 -38.86 -11.34
C PRO A 826 4.24 -38.52 -12.48
N GLY A 827 5.48 -38.14 -12.13
CA GLY A 827 6.52 -37.83 -13.10
C GLY A 827 6.97 -39.04 -13.92
N LEU A 828 7.13 -40.19 -13.25
CA LEU A 828 7.44 -41.46 -13.91
C LEU A 828 6.36 -41.85 -14.94
N LEU A 829 5.08 -41.68 -14.59
CA LEU A 829 3.98 -42.01 -15.48
C LEU A 829 3.84 -41.01 -16.63
N GLN A 830 4.01 -39.72 -16.38
CA GLN A 830 4.01 -38.69 -17.42
C GLN A 830 5.05 -38.99 -18.50
N GLY A 831 6.31 -39.23 -18.10
CA GLY A 831 7.38 -39.51 -19.06
C GLY A 831 7.28 -40.85 -19.79
N ASN A 832 6.54 -41.82 -19.24
CA ASN A 832 6.39 -43.15 -19.84
C ASN A 832 4.96 -43.44 -20.35
N ALA A 833 4.09 -42.42 -20.41
CA ALA A 833 2.68 -42.58 -20.77
C ALA A 833 2.52 -43.26 -22.14
N ARG A 834 3.25 -42.77 -23.16
CA ARG A 834 3.21 -43.34 -24.52
C ARG A 834 3.64 -44.81 -24.55
N SER A 835 4.75 -45.16 -23.90
CA SER A 835 5.26 -46.54 -23.85
C SER A 835 4.32 -47.49 -23.10
N LEU A 836 3.69 -47.00 -22.03
CA LEU A 836 2.72 -47.77 -21.26
C LEU A 836 1.42 -48.01 -22.04
N LEU A 837 0.91 -46.99 -22.71
CA LEU A 837 -0.29 -47.09 -23.55
C LEU A 837 -0.03 -48.00 -24.77
N ALA A 838 1.09 -47.82 -25.46
CA ALA A 838 1.47 -48.70 -26.58
C ALA A 838 1.65 -50.17 -26.14
N ALA A 839 2.18 -50.41 -24.94
CA ALA A 839 2.29 -51.74 -24.38
C ALA A 839 0.91 -52.36 -24.06
N GLN A 840 -0.06 -51.54 -23.65
CA GLN A 840 -1.42 -51.98 -23.37
C GLN A 840 -2.19 -52.28 -24.66
N GLU A 841 -2.08 -51.42 -25.67
CA GLU A 841 -2.61 -51.65 -27.01
C GLU A 841 -2.06 -52.98 -27.57
N SER A 842 -0.74 -53.19 -27.45
CA SER A 842 -0.07 -54.44 -27.84
C SER A 842 -0.52 -55.66 -27.02
N ASN A 843 -1.11 -55.45 -25.84
CA ASN A 843 -1.68 -56.48 -24.98
C ASN A 843 -3.20 -56.66 -25.20
N GLY A 844 -3.75 -56.12 -26.30
CA GLY A 844 -5.18 -56.21 -26.62
C GLY A 844 -6.07 -55.45 -25.66
N GLU A 845 -5.64 -54.26 -25.21
CA GLU A 845 -6.31 -53.39 -24.24
C GLU A 845 -6.44 -53.98 -22.82
N GLN A 846 -5.89 -55.17 -22.57
CA GLN A 846 -5.94 -55.83 -21.26
C GLN A 846 -4.97 -55.20 -20.25
N PRO A 847 -5.28 -55.22 -18.94
CA PRO A 847 -4.39 -54.71 -17.90
C PRO A 847 -2.99 -55.33 -17.97
N LEU A 848 -1.96 -54.48 -17.95
CA LEU A 848 -0.57 -54.90 -18.04
C LEU A 848 -0.13 -55.70 -16.80
N SER A 849 0.58 -56.80 -16.98
CA SER A 849 1.26 -57.51 -15.89
C SER A 849 2.45 -56.70 -15.33
N PRO A 850 2.93 -56.97 -14.09
CA PRO A 850 4.14 -56.34 -13.55
C PRO A 850 5.35 -56.39 -14.47
N SER A 851 5.51 -57.51 -15.18
CA SER A 851 6.62 -57.71 -16.13
C SER A 851 6.48 -56.82 -17.36
N GLN A 852 5.25 -56.59 -17.84
CA GLN A 852 4.99 -55.71 -18.97
C GLN A 852 5.18 -54.24 -18.58
N ILE A 853 4.70 -53.82 -17.40
CA ILE A 853 4.95 -52.46 -16.87
C ILE A 853 6.45 -52.21 -16.72
N TRP A 854 7.17 -53.16 -16.13
CA TRP A 854 8.63 -53.06 -15.99
C TRP A 854 9.33 -52.85 -17.33
N ARG A 855 8.98 -53.64 -18.35
CA ARG A 855 9.57 -53.53 -19.69
C ARG A 855 9.21 -52.22 -20.37
N ALA A 856 7.95 -51.80 -20.27
CA ALA A 856 7.45 -50.57 -20.89
C ALA A 856 8.12 -49.32 -20.29
N VAL A 857 8.40 -49.32 -18.98
CA VAL A 857 9.06 -48.19 -18.30
C VAL A 857 10.57 -48.24 -18.44
N THR A 858 11.21 -49.40 -18.28
CA THR A 858 12.67 -49.47 -18.18
C THR A 858 13.40 -49.88 -19.45
N GLY A 859 12.74 -50.61 -20.35
CA GLY A 859 13.40 -51.32 -21.46
C GLY A 859 14.35 -52.45 -21.01
N HIS A 860 14.50 -52.69 -19.70
CA HIS A 860 15.48 -53.63 -19.15
C HIS A 860 14.89 -55.03 -18.92
N ALA A 861 15.78 -55.99 -18.65
CA ALA A 861 15.40 -57.35 -18.26
C ALA A 861 14.56 -57.35 -16.96
N VAL A 862 13.50 -58.15 -16.95
CA VAL A 862 12.57 -58.24 -15.81
C VAL A 862 13.27 -58.98 -14.65
N PRO A 863 13.23 -58.44 -13.42
CA PRO A 863 13.83 -59.12 -12.28
C PRO A 863 13.15 -60.44 -11.96
N LYS A 864 13.94 -61.43 -11.49
CA LYS A 864 13.39 -62.70 -11.01
C LYS A 864 12.39 -62.45 -9.86
N LYS A 865 11.26 -63.17 -9.88
CA LYS A 865 10.17 -63.10 -8.88
C LYS A 865 9.57 -61.69 -8.70
N LEU A 866 9.38 -60.93 -9.78
CA LEU A 866 8.62 -59.68 -9.71
C LEU A 866 7.13 -59.98 -9.50
N THR A 867 6.58 -59.56 -8.36
CA THR A 867 5.17 -59.72 -8.01
C THR A 867 4.47 -58.36 -7.95
N GLU A 868 3.14 -58.36 -7.96
CA GLU A 868 2.32 -57.14 -7.89
C GLU A 868 2.68 -56.27 -6.67
N ASN A 869 2.76 -56.88 -5.49
CA ASN A 869 3.05 -56.21 -4.21
C ASN A 869 4.50 -55.70 -4.09
N ALA A 870 5.37 -55.98 -5.05
CA ALA A 870 6.75 -55.51 -5.06
C ALA A 870 7.05 -54.62 -6.28
N LEU A 871 6.09 -54.41 -7.19
CA LEU A 871 6.31 -53.76 -8.47
C LEU A 871 6.81 -52.32 -8.29
N GLY A 872 6.04 -51.48 -7.61
CA GLY A 872 6.35 -50.06 -7.47
C GLY A 872 7.67 -49.78 -6.75
N GLY A 873 7.87 -50.38 -5.57
CA GLY A 873 9.10 -50.19 -4.80
C GLY A 873 10.35 -50.67 -5.54
N ARG A 874 10.26 -51.80 -6.26
CA ARG A 874 11.39 -52.30 -7.07
C ARG A 874 11.60 -51.48 -8.33
N LEU A 875 10.53 -51.06 -9.01
CA LEU A 875 10.62 -50.28 -10.23
C LEU A 875 11.25 -48.92 -9.94
N LEU A 876 10.73 -48.18 -8.96
CA LEU A 876 11.23 -46.87 -8.60
C LEU A 876 12.67 -46.96 -8.06
N GLY A 877 12.96 -47.94 -7.18
CA GLY A 877 14.32 -48.16 -6.70
C GLY A 877 15.31 -48.49 -7.81
N HIS A 878 14.90 -49.28 -8.81
CA HIS A 878 15.72 -49.60 -9.98
C HIS A 878 15.98 -48.37 -10.84
N VAL A 879 14.94 -47.62 -11.16
CA VAL A 879 15.04 -46.41 -11.99
C VAL A 879 15.93 -45.36 -11.32
N VAL A 880 15.71 -45.07 -10.03
CA VAL A 880 16.52 -44.13 -9.25
C VAL A 880 17.99 -44.57 -9.16
N SER A 881 18.25 -45.82 -8.78
CA SER A 881 19.62 -46.31 -8.61
C SER A 881 20.39 -46.43 -9.93
N THR A 882 19.71 -46.85 -11.01
CA THR A 882 20.33 -46.97 -12.33
C THR A 882 20.67 -45.58 -12.88
N TYR A 883 19.78 -44.60 -12.70
CA TYR A 883 20.05 -43.23 -13.14
C TYR A 883 21.16 -42.57 -12.29
N ASP A 884 21.16 -42.72 -10.96
CA ASP A 884 22.29 -42.26 -10.11
C ASP A 884 23.62 -42.88 -10.56
N GLN A 885 23.63 -44.17 -10.90
CA GLN A 885 24.84 -44.83 -11.42
C GLN A 885 25.27 -44.25 -12.77
N ALA A 886 24.34 -43.98 -13.68
CA ALA A 886 24.63 -43.35 -14.96
C ALA A 886 25.21 -41.94 -14.77
N LEU A 887 24.65 -41.15 -13.84
CA LEU A 887 25.17 -39.82 -13.49
C LEU A 887 26.59 -39.89 -12.92
N ARG A 888 26.91 -40.88 -12.08
CA ARG A 888 28.29 -41.10 -11.57
C ARG A 888 29.30 -41.35 -12.69
N ILE A 889 28.87 -42.02 -13.75
CA ILE A 889 29.72 -42.34 -14.91
C ILE A 889 29.85 -41.11 -15.81
N ALA A 890 28.73 -40.45 -16.11
CA ALA A 890 28.68 -39.32 -17.04
C ALA A 890 29.28 -38.02 -16.46
N CYS A 891 29.17 -37.82 -15.14
CA CYS A 891 29.67 -36.65 -14.41
C CYS A 891 30.31 -37.07 -13.08
N PRO A 892 31.53 -37.62 -13.10
CA PRO A 892 32.20 -38.12 -11.89
C PRO A 892 32.44 -37.04 -10.83
N ASP A 893 32.57 -35.78 -11.25
CA ASP A 893 32.83 -34.64 -10.36
C ASP A 893 31.56 -34.07 -9.69
N MET A 894 30.37 -34.58 -10.03
CA MET A 894 29.11 -34.13 -9.43
C MET A 894 28.99 -34.64 -7.99
N PHE A 895 28.99 -33.71 -7.03
CA PHE A 895 28.88 -34.05 -5.60
C PHE A 895 27.49 -34.63 -5.25
N ALA A 896 27.43 -35.40 -4.16
CA ALA A 896 26.28 -36.23 -3.82
C ALA A 896 24.95 -35.44 -3.70
N GLY A 897 24.96 -34.29 -3.02
CA GLY A 897 23.74 -33.48 -2.85
C GLY A 897 23.16 -32.94 -4.17
N GLN A 898 24.00 -32.49 -5.10
CA GLN A 898 23.54 -32.04 -6.43
C GLN A 898 23.00 -33.21 -7.25
N ARG A 899 23.58 -34.40 -7.10
CA ARG A 899 23.12 -35.61 -7.78
C ARG A 899 21.78 -36.09 -7.27
N ASP A 900 21.54 -36.07 -5.96
CA ASP A 900 20.23 -36.38 -5.37
C ASP A 900 19.13 -35.43 -5.90
N VAL A 901 19.44 -34.12 -5.98
CA VAL A 901 18.52 -33.13 -6.57
C VAL A 901 18.31 -33.39 -8.06
N THR A 902 19.37 -33.70 -8.82
CA THR A 902 19.29 -33.98 -10.27
C THR A 902 18.41 -35.20 -10.55
N VAL A 903 18.57 -36.28 -9.76
CA VAL A 903 17.72 -37.47 -9.87
C VAL A 903 16.27 -37.11 -9.57
N PHE A 904 16.01 -36.33 -8.51
CA PHE A 904 14.66 -35.89 -8.18
C PHE A 904 14.06 -35.06 -9.32
N THR A 905 14.72 -33.98 -9.75
CA THR A 905 14.25 -33.06 -10.79
C THR A 905 14.06 -33.71 -12.16
N ALA A 906 14.86 -34.73 -12.51
CA ALA A 906 14.72 -35.45 -13.78
C ALA A 906 13.33 -36.09 -13.96
N PHE A 907 12.72 -36.60 -12.87
CA PHE A 907 11.35 -37.15 -12.93
C PHE A 907 10.29 -36.07 -13.14
N PHE A 908 10.60 -34.81 -12.86
CA PHE A 908 9.68 -33.69 -13.02
C PHE A 908 9.71 -33.06 -14.41
N GLN A 909 10.64 -33.48 -15.29
CA GLN A 909 10.83 -32.94 -16.64
C GLN A 909 10.04 -33.68 -17.73
N GLY A 910 9.23 -34.69 -17.38
CA GLY A 910 8.36 -35.39 -18.33
C GLY A 910 9.09 -36.28 -19.34
N LEU A 911 10.36 -36.63 -19.09
CA LEU A 911 11.16 -37.51 -19.94
C LEU A 911 10.97 -38.98 -19.55
N SER A 912 10.97 -39.87 -20.55
CA SER A 912 10.96 -41.31 -20.30
C SER A 912 12.27 -41.77 -19.65
N PHE A 913 12.21 -42.86 -18.87
CA PHE A 913 13.44 -43.39 -18.24
C PHE A 913 14.50 -43.82 -19.28
N PRO A 914 14.16 -44.49 -20.39
CA PRO A 914 15.12 -44.77 -21.46
C PRO A 914 15.78 -43.50 -22.01
N LYS A 915 15.00 -42.42 -22.14
CA LYS A 915 15.54 -41.15 -22.62
C LYS A 915 16.51 -40.51 -21.62
N LEU A 916 16.17 -40.51 -20.33
CA LEU A 916 17.09 -40.04 -19.28
C LEU A 916 18.42 -40.79 -19.32
N MET A 917 18.39 -42.11 -19.53
CA MET A 917 19.60 -42.92 -19.68
C MET A 917 20.39 -42.58 -20.95
N GLU A 918 19.71 -42.39 -22.10
CA GLU A 918 20.33 -41.95 -23.35
C GLU A 918 21.09 -40.64 -23.16
N LEU A 919 20.49 -39.64 -22.50
CA LEU A 919 21.07 -38.32 -22.27
C LEU A 919 22.36 -38.34 -21.43
N THR A 920 22.64 -39.43 -20.71
CA THR A 920 23.92 -39.59 -19.99
C THR A 920 25.10 -39.96 -20.89
N LEU A 921 24.84 -40.40 -22.13
CA LEU A 921 25.85 -40.89 -23.07
C LEU A 921 26.45 -39.77 -23.94
N PRO A 922 27.67 -39.96 -24.49
CA PRO A 922 28.21 -39.09 -25.54
C PRO A 922 27.37 -39.16 -26.82
N GLY A 923 27.20 -38.04 -27.53
CA GLY A 923 26.39 -37.99 -28.76
C GLY A 923 24.88 -38.05 -28.53
N ALA A 924 24.43 -37.99 -27.27
CA ALA A 924 23.01 -38.06 -26.95
C ALA A 924 22.24 -36.88 -27.54
N ARG A 925 20.98 -37.11 -27.92
CA ARG A 925 20.15 -36.11 -28.60
C ARG A 925 18.81 -35.97 -27.91
N LEU A 926 18.30 -34.76 -27.78
CA LEU A 926 16.95 -34.44 -27.33
C LEU A 926 16.21 -33.72 -28.46
N THR A 927 15.02 -34.20 -28.81
CA THR A 927 14.19 -33.67 -29.90
C THR A 927 12.81 -33.26 -29.40
N GLN A 928 12.03 -32.57 -30.24
CA GLN A 928 10.66 -32.18 -29.92
C GLN A 928 9.78 -33.38 -29.54
N ASP A 929 9.97 -34.54 -30.16
CA ASP A 929 9.18 -35.75 -29.88
C ASP A 929 9.44 -36.35 -28.49
N ASP A 930 10.60 -36.04 -27.91
CA ASP A 930 11.03 -36.51 -26.59
C ASP A 930 10.48 -35.65 -25.44
N VAL A 931 10.08 -34.41 -25.72
CA VAL A 931 9.71 -33.42 -24.70
C VAL A 931 8.18 -33.36 -24.57
N ALA A 932 7.68 -33.58 -23.35
CA ALA A 932 6.25 -33.54 -23.04
C ALA A 932 5.76 -32.14 -22.61
N VAL A 933 6.54 -31.09 -22.86
CA VAL A 933 6.26 -29.70 -22.48
C VAL A 933 6.11 -28.87 -23.76
N ASP A 934 5.17 -27.93 -23.77
CA ASP A 934 5.02 -26.98 -24.86
C ASP A 934 6.32 -26.14 -25.01
N LEU A 935 6.93 -26.23 -26.18
CA LEU A 935 8.15 -25.51 -26.56
C LEU A 935 7.85 -24.16 -27.21
N GLY A 936 6.58 -23.72 -27.24
CA GLY A 936 6.21 -22.36 -27.64
C GLY A 936 6.98 -21.31 -26.85
N MET A 937 7.18 -20.13 -27.44
CA MET A 937 7.79 -19.00 -26.74
C MET A 937 7.00 -18.72 -25.46
N SER A 938 7.72 -18.55 -24.34
CA SER A 938 7.12 -18.34 -23.02
C SER A 938 6.18 -17.14 -23.02
N SER A 939 5.15 -17.15 -22.19
CA SER A 939 4.26 -15.99 -22.02
C SER A 939 4.87 -14.91 -21.11
N LEU A 940 6.20 -14.66 -21.18
CA LEU A 940 6.82 -13.54 -20.48
C LEU A 940 6.13 -12.23 -20.91
N ARG A 941 5.61 -11.51 -19.92
CA ARG A 941 4.29 -10.86 -20.02
C ARG A 941 4.28 -9.45 -20.60
N ASP A 942 5.40 -8.73 -20.67
CA ASP A 942 5.43 -7.35 -21.18
C ASP A 942 6.62 -7.06 -22.09
N TYR A 943 6.34 -7.03 -23.39
CA TYR A 943 7.22 -6.50 -24.43
C TYR A 943 6.57 -5.22 -24.95
N THR A 944 6.80 -4.12 -24.22
CA THR A 944 6.17 -2.83 -24.50
C THR A 944 7.14 -1.91 -25.24
N PRO A 945 6.63 -0.87 -25.92
CA PRO A 945 7.48 0.22 -26.39
C PRO A 945 8.38 0.79 -25.28
N ASP A 946 7.86 0.89 -24.04
CA ASP A 946 8.56 1.46 -22.88
C ASP A 946 9.78 0.65 -22.42
N ASN A 947 9.89 -0.62 -22.81
CA ASN A 947 11.06 -1.44 -22.54
C ASN A 947 11.76 -1.93 -23.83
N ALA A 948 11.45 -1.29 -24.97
CA ALA A 948 11.89 -1.70 -26.31
C ALA A 948 11.73 -3.21 -26.54
N TYR A 949 10.59 -3.77 -26.13
CA TYR A 949 10.31 -5.20 -26.24
C TYR A 949 11.40 -6.04 -25.52
N GLY A 950 11.71 -5.70 -24.28
CA GLY A 950 12.71 -6.39 -23.44
C GLY A 950 14.16 -6.32 -23.93
N LEU A 951 14.41 -5.77 -25.13
CA LEU A 951 15.74 -5.70 -25.73
C LEU A 951 16.67 -4.84 -24.89
N THR A 952 16.22 -3.72 -24.33
CA THR A 952 17.08 -2.85 -23.51
C THR A 952 17.63 -3.60 -22.29
N THR A 953 16.83 -4.46 -21.66
CA THR A 953 17.29 -5.22 -20.47
C THR A 953 18.26 -6.34 -20.86
N ASP A 954 17.99 -7.02 -21.97
CA ASP A 954 18.65 -8.27 -22.33
C ASP A 954 19.81 -8.12 -23.30
N PHE A 955 19.84 -7.07 -24.12
CA PHE A 955 20.83 -6.88 -25.19
C PHE A 955 22.26 -6.86 -24.65
N ARG A 956 22.52 -6.09 -23.58
CA ARG A 956 23.84 -6.02 -22.93
C ARG A 956 24.24 -7.32 -22.22
N ARG A 957 23.25 -8.12 -21.82
CA ARG A 957 23.44 -9.35 -21.06
C ARG A 957 23.72 -10.54 -21.97
N ARG A 958 23.53 -10.44 -23.29
CA ARG A 958 23.83 -11.53 -24.21
C ARG A 958 25.34 -11.70 -24.42
N GLY A 959 25.74 -12.93 -24.73
CA GLY A 959 27.13 -13.28 -24.96
C GLY A 959 27.66 -12.55 -26.20
N ARG A 960 28.94 -12.15 -26.16
CA ARG A 960 29.55 -11.31 -27.20
C ARG A 960 29.56 -11.92 -28.60
N ASN A 961 29.41 -13.24 -28.72
CA ASN A 961 29.35 -13.93 -30.02
C ASN A 961 27.91 -14.10 -30.53
N THR A 962 26.92 -13.54 -29.84
CA THR A 962 25.52 -13.56 -30.28
C THR A 962 25.38 -12.73 -31.55
N VAL A 963 24.78 -13.31 -32.59
CA VAL A 963 24.43 -12.61 -33.82
C VAL A 963 22.90 -12.53 -33.92
N MET A 964 22.39 -11.34 -34.18
CA MET A 964 20.97 -11.08 -34.39
C MET A 964 20.80 -10.60 -35.82
N ARG A 965 20.04 -11.36 -36.62
CA ARG A 965 19.89 -11.13 -38.05
C ARG A 965 18.42 -11.09 -38.43
N PHE A 966 18.05 -10.14 -39.27
CA PHE A 966 16.70 -9.93 -39.79
C PHE A 966 16.79 -9.87 -41.31
N GLU A 967 15.95 -10.66 -41.99
CA GLU A 967 15.90 -10.76 -43.45
C GLU A 967 14.45 -10.57 -43.92
N ALA A 968 14.17 -9.43 -44.54
CA ALA A 968 12.87 -9.15 -45.13
C ALA A 968 12.69 -9.86 -46.48
N SER A 969 11.44 -10.14 -46.86
CA SER A 969 11.14 -10.82 -48.13
C SER A 969 11.51 -9.99 -49.37
N ASP A 970 11.64 -8.67 -49.20
CA ASP A 970 12.08 -7.71 -50.23
C ASP A 970 13.61 -7.61 -50.39
N GLY A 971 14.37 -8.41 -49.64
CA GLY A 971 15.84 -8.48 -49.71
C GLY A 971 16.57 -7.50 -48.78
N ARG A 972 15.88 -6.71 -47.96
CA ARG A 972 16.52 -5.91 -46.89
C ARG A 972 17.04 -6.82 -45.78
N VAL A 973 18.25 -6.56 -45.30
CA VAL A 973 18.90 -7.34 -44.24
C VAL A 973 19.47 -6.40 -43.17
N LEU A 974 19.17 -6.68 -41.90
CA LEU A 974 19.82 -6.06 -40.74
C LEU A 974 20.57 -7.14 -39.97
N GLN A 975 21.82 -6.88 -39.61
CA GLN A 975 22.61 -7.77 -38.76
C GLN A 975 23.31 -6.95 -37.67
N THR A 976 23.20 -7.41 -36.42
CA THR A 976 23.79 -6.75 -35.26
C THR A 976 24.24 -7.78 -34.22
N SER A 977 25.08 -7.35 -33.28
CA SER A 977 25.59 -8.16 -32.17
C SER A 977 25.66 -7.30 -30.90
N PRO A 978 25.59 -7.89 -29.70
CA PRO A 978 25.76 -7.13 -28.46
C PRO A 978 27.09 -6.37 -28.42
N PHE A 979 27.03 -5.06 -28.14
CA PHE A 979 28.19 -4.18 -27.94
C PHE A 979 28.03 -3.37 -26.63
N GLY A 980 29.12 -2.75 -26.16
CA GLY A 980 29.12 -2.05 -24.87
C GLY A 980 28.35 -0.72 -24.92
N ILE A 981 27.17 -0.67 -24.29
CA ILE A 981 26.39 0.55 -24.04
C ILE A 981 26.40 0.81 -22.52
N PRO A 982 26.71 2.04 -22.05
CA PRO A 982 26.62 2.41 -20.63
C PRO A 982 25.19 2.33 -20.08
N ASP A 983 25.03 2.06 -18.79
CA ASP A 983 23.70 1.90 -18.15
C ASP A 983 22.81 3.16 -18.26
N ALA A 984 23.42 4.35 -18.27
CA ALA A 984 22.73 5.61 -18.46
C ALA A 984 22.14 5.78 -19.88
N GLU A 985 22.71 5.10 -20.88
CA GLU A 985 22.33 5.17 -22.30
C GLU A 985 21.45 3.98 -22.72
N ASN A 986 21.28 2.98 -21.85
CA ASN A 986 20.49 1.78 -22.11
C ASN A 986 18.98 2.03 -21.95
N VAL A 987 18.45 2.94 -22.77
CA VAL A 987 17.05 3.39 -22.76
C VAL A 987 16.37 3.08 -24.11
N PRO A 988 15.04 2.93 -24.17
CA PRO A 988 14.32 2.60 -25.41
C PRO A 988 14.57 3.56 -26.56
N SER A 989 14.88 4.82 -26.27
CA SER A 989 15.16 5.87 -27.26
C SER A 989 16.58 5.82 -27.85
N HIS A 990 17.40 4.84 -27.47
CA HIS A 990 18.73 4.70 -28.04
C HIS A 990 18.64 4.34 -29.55
N PRO A 991 19.39 5.01 -30.45
CA PRO A 991 19.26 4.84 -31.90
C PRO A 991 19.35 3.39 -32.40
N HIS A 992 20.21 2.58 -31.80
CA HIS A 992 20.34 1.16 -32.15
C HIS A 992 19.10 0.31 -31.83
N PHE A 993 18.38 0.60 -30.72
CA PHE A 993 17.13 -0.10 -30.44
C PHE A 993 16.02 0.38 -31.39
N GLN A 994 16.00 1.69 -31.70
CA GLN A 994 15.09 2.26 -32.69
C GLN A 994 15.26 1.57 -34.05
N GLU A 995 16.49 1.39 -34.53
CA GLU A 995 16.81 0.73 -35.79
C GLU A 995 16.33 -0.73 -35.84
N ILE A 996 16.54 -1.49 -34.76
CA ILE A 996 16.05 -2.88 -34.65
C ILE A 996 14.52 -2.91 -34.67
N VAL A 997 13.86 -2.05 -33.90
CA VAL A 997 12.40 -1.99 -33.78
C VAL A 997 11.76 -1.55 -35.10
N ASP A 998 12.33 -0.57 -35.79
CA ASP A 998 11.85 -0.08 -37.08
C ASP A 998 12.00 -1.14 -38.17
N HIS A 999 13.12 -1.85 -38.20
CA HIS A 999 13.33 -2.95 -39.14
C HIS A 999 12.34 -4.09 -38.87
N ALA A 1000 12.18 -4.48 -37.61
CA ALA A 1000 11.18 -5.46 -37.17
C ALA A 1000 9.75 -5.04 -37.56
N GLN A 1001 9.39 -3.77 -37.36
CA GLN A 1001 8.11 -3.22 -37.76
C GLN A 1001 7.88 -3.36 -39.27
N SER A 1002 8.92 -3.12 -40.08
CA SER A 1002 8.82 -3.22 -41.53
C SER A 1002 8.67 -4.65 -42.06
N MET A 1003 9.00 -5.65 -41.25
CA MET A 1003 8.83 -7.08 -41.56
C MET A 1003 7.52 -7.67 -41.02
N SER A 1004 6.78 -6.92 -40.20
CA SER A 1004 5.61 -7.44 -39.47
C SER A 1004 4.30 -6.98 -40.11
N ALA A 1005 3.35 -7.90 -40.24
CA ALA A 1005 1.99 -7.63 -40.69
C ALA A 1005 1.08 -7.05 -39.59
N SER A 1006 1.43 -7.25 -38.32
CA SER A 1006 0.68 -6.72 -37.17
C SER A 1006 1.58 -6.36 -35.98
N PRO A 1007 1.09 -5.55 -35.02
CA PRO A 1007 1.79 -5.30 -33.75
C PRO A 1007 2.07 -6.56 -32.95
N ALA A 1008 1.14 -7.53 -32.95
CA ALA A 1008 1.30 -8.81 -32.26
C ALA A 1008 2.44 -9.66 -32.85
N GLN A 1009 2.51 -9.75 -34.19
CA GLN A 1009 3.60 -10.45 -34.88
C GLN A 1009 4.96 -9.78 -34.60
N LYS A 1010 5.01 -8.45 -34.56
CA LYS A 1010 6.23 -7.70 -34.19
C LYS A 1010 6.69 -8.03 -32.77
N ALA A 1011 5.78 -7.97 -31.80
CA ALA A 1011 6.10 -8.23 -30.40
C ALA A 1011 6.66 -9.65 -30.22
N ARG A 1012 6.05 -10.65 -30.87
CA ARG A 1012 6.51 -12.05 -30.85
C ARG A 1012 7.85 -12.25 -31.53
N MET A 1013 8.07 -11.59 -32.65
CA MET A 1013 9.38 -11.62 -33.31
C MET A 1013 10.45 -11.05 -32.39
N LEU A 1014 10.26 -9.85 -31.83
CA LEU A 1014 11.24 -9.22 -30.93
C LEU A 1014 11.45 -10.01 -29.64
N GLN A 1015 10.40 -10.64 -29.11
CA GLN A 1015 10.50 -11.59 -27.99
C GLN A 1015 11.48 -12.73 -28.29
N ALA A 1016 11.53 -13.24 -29.51
CA ALA A 1016 12.47 -14.29 -29.89
C ALA A 1016 13.95 -13.85 -29.81
N PHE A 1017 14.21 -12.53 -29.88
CA PHE A 1017 15.54 -11.93 -29.72
C PHE A 1017 15.89 -11.58 -28.27
N SER A 1018 15.01 -11.82 -27.31
CA SER A 1018 15.25 -11.62 -25.88
C SER A 1018 15.67 -12.90 -25.16
N GLN A 1019 15.97 -12.86 -23.85
CA GLN A 1019 16.28 -14.07 -23.07
C GLN A 1019 15.05 -14.98 -22.86
N ALA A 1020 13.84 -14.44 -22.96
CA ALA A 1020 12.59 -15.18 -22.72
C ALA A 1020 12.39 -16.42 -23.60
N ALA A 1021 12.88 -16.36 -24.84
CA ALA A 1021 12.81 -17.47 -25.78
C ALA A 1021 13.78 -18.62 -25.43
N LEU A 1022 14.76 -18.38 -24.56
CA LEU A 1022 15.78 -19.34 -24.17
C LEU A 1022 15.51 -20.01 -22.82
N VAL A 1023 14.50 -19.58 -22.06
CA VAL A 1023 14.23 -20.09 -20.70
C VAL A 1023 14.00 -21.61 -20.72
N MET A 1024 13.15 -22.09 -21.63
CA MET A 1024 12.88 -23.52 -21.74
C MET A 1024 14.11 -24.29 -22.24
N SER A 1025 14.84 -23.72 -23.19
CA SER A 1025 16.07 -24.32 -23.71
C SER A 1025 17.16 -24.42 -22.64
N ARG A 1026 17.26 -23.44 -21.73
CA ARG A 1026 18.14 -23.53 -20.55
C ARG A 1026 17.70 -24.62 -19.60
N LEU A 1027 16.41 -24.69 -19.28
CA LEU A 1027 15.87 -25.74 -18.41
C LEU A 1027 16.15 -27.14 -19.00
N LEU A 1028 15.88 -27.33 -20.29
CA LEU A 1028 16.11 -28.59 -20.98
C LEU A 1028 17.59 -28.92 -21.15
N SER A 1029 18.49 -27.93 -21.19
CA SER A 1029 19.94 -28.20 -21.19
C SER A 1029 20.40 -28.96 -19.94
N THR A 1030 19.72 -28.75 -18.79
CA THR A 1030 20.03 -29.45 -17.53
C THR A 1030 19.64 -30.93 -17.54
N THR A 1031 18.87 -31.38 -18.54
CA THR A 1031 18.57 -32.80 -18.77
C THR A 1031 19.83 -33.57 -19.18
N PHE A 1032 20.83 -32.88 -19.74
CA PHE A 1032 22.15 -33.42 -20.03
C PHE A 1032 23.04 -33.28 -18.79
N PRO A 1033 23.54 -34.39 -18.21
CA PRO A 1033 24.31 -34.31 -16.97
C PRO A 1033 25.52 -33.38 -17.07
N GLY A 1034 25.64 -32.48 -16.09
CA GLY A 1034 26.78 -31.56 -15.94
C GLY A 1034 26.79 -30.40 -16.93
N ILE A 1035 25.71 -30.20 -17.69
CA ILE A 1035 25.57 -29.09 -18.63
C ILE A 1035 24.48 -28.15 -18.14
N GLU A 1036 24.79 -26.85 -18.16
CA GLU A 1036 23.83 -25.80 -17.93
C GLU A 1036 24.14 -24.64 -18.88
N PHE A 1037 23.18 -24.30 -19.74
CA PHE A 1037 23.32 -23.11 -20.56
C PHE A 1037 23.27 -21.85 -19.72
N SER A 1038 24.26 -20.98 -19.94
CA SER A 1038 24.27 -19.63 -19.38
C SER A 1038 23.03 -18.86 -19.82
N GLU A 1039 22.46 -18.08 -18.89
CA GLU A 1039 21.46 -17.04 -19.18
C GLU A 1039 21.87 -16.09 -20.29
N HIS A 1040 23.17 -15.88 -20.39
CA HIS A 1040 23.83 -14.91 -21.23
C HIS A 1040 24.54 -15.58 -22.41
N GLY A 1041 24.19 -16.84 -22.73
CA GLY A 1041 24.92 -17.65 -23.69
C GLY A 1041 25.09 -17.02 -25.08
N ASN A 1042 26.01 -17.60 -25.86
CA ASN A 1042 26.26 -17.20 -27.25
C ASN A 1042 25.28 -17.93 -28.18
N PHE A 1043 24.17 -17.28 -28.53
CA PHE A 1043 23.15 -17.82 -29.43
C PHE A 1043 22.97 -16.89 -30.62
N SER A 1044 22.96 -17.44 -31.83
CA SER A 1044 22.58 -16.71 -33.03
C SER A 1044 21.08 -16.81 -33.25
N VAL A 1045 20.42 -15.67 -33.48
CA VAL A 1045 18.98 -15.59 -33.76
C VAL A 1045 18.81 -14.96 -35.14
N THR A 1046 18.12 -15.66 -36.03
CA THR A 1046 17.83 -15.18 -37.39
C THR A 1046 16.33 -15.17 -37.63
N ALA A 1047 15.77 -14.01 -37.97
CA ALA A 1047 14.39 -13.84 -38.41
C ALA A 1047 14.32 -13.67 -39.93
N THR A 1048 13.53 -14.50 -40.59
CA THR A 1048 13.32 -14.44 -42.04
C THR A 1048 11.84 -14.30 -42.35
N GLN A 1049 11.45 -13.22 -43.02
CA GLN A 1049 10.09 -13.00 -43.50
C GLN A 1049 9.88 -13.77 -44.81
N ARG A 1050 8.80 -14.54 -44.89
CA ARG A 1050 8.37 -15.26 -46.11
C ARG A 1050 7.46 -14.40 -46.98
N GLU A 1051 7.23 -14.84 -48.21
CA GLU A 1051 6.33 -14.17 -49.17
C GLU A 1051 4.88 -14.08 -48.67
N ASP A 1052 4.44 -15.05 -47.86
CA ASP A 1052 3.11 -15.10 -47.24
C ASP A 1052 3.01 -14.25 -45.96
N THR A 1053 4.00 -13.39 -45.69
CA THR A 1053 4.13 -12.52 -44.50
C THR A 1053 4.33 -13.26 -43.17
N THR A 1054 4.49 -14.58 -43.18
CA THR A 1054 4.93 -15.32 -41.99
C THR A 1054 6.40 -15.03 -41.68
N VAL A 1055 6.75 -15.03 -40.40
CA VAL A 1055 8.14 -14.84 -39.96
C VAL A 1055 8.66 -16.14 -39.36
N VAL A 1056 9.78 -16.64 -39.87
CA VAL A 1056 10.49 -17.80 -39.34
C VAL A 1056 11.65 -17.33 -38.50
N ILE A 1057 11.74 -17.78 -37.25
CA ILE A 1057 12.87 -17.54 -36.37
C ILE A 1057 13.67 -18.81 -36.22
N ASN A 1058 14.99 -18.74 -36.47
CA ASN A 1058 15.94 -19.80 -36.14
C ASN A 1058 16.86 -19.33 -35.01
N ILE A 1059 17.04 -20.18 -34.00
CA ILE A 1059 17.93 -19.96 -32.88
C ILE A 1059 18.95 -21.08 -32.83
N ASP A 1060 20.23 -20.73 -32.93
CA ASP A 1060 21.35 -21.67 -32.97
C ASP A 1060 22.38 -21.35 -31.88
N SER A 1061 22.87 -22.37 -31.17
CA SER A 1061 23.99 -22.21 -30.24
C SER A 1061 25.33 -22.02 -30.97
N ASP A 1062 26.24 -21.26 -30.37
CA ASP A 1062 27.64 -21.17 -30.80
C ASP A 1062 28.30 -22.57 -30.90
N PRO A 1063 29.08 -22.85 -31.95
CA PRO A 1063 29.73 -24.14 -32.11
C PRO A 1063 30.72 -24.54 -31.01
N GLY A 1064 31.18 -23.63 -30.16
CA GLY A 1064 32.04 -23.91 -29.01
C GLY A 1064 31.30 -24.38 -27.76
N LEU A 1065 29.96 -24.35 -27.74
CA LEU A 1065 29.18 -24.81 -26.59
C LEU A 1065 29.08 -26.35 -26.52
N PRO A 1066 28.95 -26.92 -25.30
CA PRO A 1066 28.95 -28.38 -25.10
C PRO A 1066 27.72 -29.09 -25.70
N LEU A 1067 26.65 -28.35 -25.97
CA LEU A 1067 25.49 -28.82 -26.71
C LEU A 1067 25.37 -28.03 -28.00
N ARG A 1068 25.16 -28.74 -29.11
CA ARG A 1068 24.57 -28.15 -30.31
C ARG A 1068 23.08 -27.99 -30.07
N PHE A 1069 22.58 -26.77 -30.04
CA PHE A 1069 21.17 -26.44 -29.91
C PHE A 1069 20.67 -25.74 -31.16
N HIS A 1070 19.51 -26.18 -31.66
CA HIS A 1070 18.74 -25.57 -32.73
C HIS A 1070 17.27 -25.53 -32.33
N GLN A 1071 16.62 -24.38 -32.51
CA GLN A 1071 15.19 -24.23 -32.33
C GLN A 1071 14.61 -23.30 -33.40
N GLN A 1072 13.46 -23.68 -33.96
CA GLN A 1072 12.75 -22.89 -34.96
C GLN A 1072 11.33 -22.55 -34.50
N TYR A 1073 10.95 -21.28 -34.69
CA TYR A 1073 9.59 -20.81 -34.52
C TYR A 1073 9.02 -20.32 -35.85
N ILE A 1074 7.73 -20.59 -36.05
CA ILE A 1074 6.92 -19.95 -37.10
C ILE A 1074 5.97 -18.98 -36.41
N ILE A 1075 5.95 -17.72 -36.84
CA ILE A 1075 5.10 -16.65 -36.32
C ILE A 1075 4.18 -16.15 -37.44
N GLU A 1076 2.89 -16.40 -37.27
CA GLU A 1076 1.81 -16.04 -38.19
C GLU A 1076 1.51 -14.53 -38.15
N PRO A 1077 0.83 -13.96 -39.17
CA PRO A 1077 0.52 -12.52 -39.24
C PRO A 1077 -0.28 -11.99 -38.05
N ASN A 1078 -1.12 -12.81 -37.42
CA ASN A 1078 -1.88 -12.47 -36.20
C ASN A 1078 -1.03 -12.61 -34.92
N GLY A 1079 0.24 -13.00 -35.05
CA GLY A 1079 1.18 -13.27 -33.97
C GLY A 1079 1.08 -14.67 -33.38
N ASP A 1080 0.21 -15.56 -33.86
CA ASP A 1080 0.19 -16.94 -33.37
C ASP A 1080 1.53 -17.60 -33.71
N HIS A 1081 2.05 -18.41 -32.79
CA HIS A 1081 3.35 -19.03 -32.99
C HIS A 1081 3.38 -20.48 -32.56
N ARG A 1082 4.31 -21.23 -33.17
CA ARG A 1082 4.59 -22.60 -32.78
C ARG A 1082 6.07 -22.92 -32.97
N CYS A 1083 6.61 -23.77 -32.10
CA CYS A 1083 7.90 -24.39 -32.31
C CYS A 1083 7.76 -25.46 -33.40
N SER A 1084 8.41 -25.25 -34.55
CA SER A 1084 8.39 -26.18 -35.69
C SER A 1084 9.54 -27.19 -35.66
N GLU A 1085 10.68 -26.81 -35.09
CA GLU A 1085 11.85 -27.69 -34.93
C GLU A 1085 12.54 -27.43 -33.59
N PHE A 1086 12.99 -28.50 -32.92
CA PHE A 1086 13.80 -28.42 -31.71
C PHE A 1086 14.77 -29.60 -31.65
N VAL A 1087 16.06 -29.30 -31.47
CA VAL A 1087 17.13 -30.28 -31.30
C VAL A 1087 18.18 -29.77 -30.31
N MET A 1088 18.54 -30.60 -29.34
CA MET A 1088 19.79 -30.48 -28.58
C MET A 1088 20.61 -31.74 -28.76
N GLU A 1089 21.90 -31.61 -29.03
CA GLU A 1089 22.82 -32.74 -29.25
C GLU A 1089 24.12 -32.53 -28.48
N ARG A 1090 24.48 -33.51 -27.67
CA ARG A 1090 25.71 -33.51 -26.87
C ARG A 1090 26.91 -33.80 -27.77
N ARG A 1091 27.88 -32.89 -27.74
CA ARG A 1091 29.12 -33.02 -28.52
C ARG A 1091 30.14 -33.93 -27.86
#